data_AF-H0SIY9-F1
#
_entry.id   AF-H0SIY9-F1
#
_cell.length_a   1.000
_cell.length_b   1.000
_cell.length_c   1.000
_cell.angle_alpha   90.00
_cell.angle_beta   90.00
_cell.angle_gamma   90.00
#
_symmetry.space_group_name_H-M   'P 1'
#
loop_
_entity.id
_entity.type
_entity.pdbx_description
1 polymer ?
#
loop_
_entity_poly.entity_id
_entity_poly.type
_entity_poly.pdbx_seq_one_letter_code
_entity_poly.pdbx_strand_id
1 'polypeptide(L)'
;MLPDNGQAWHVRLSDLETANVLFDIDLRSGFVNSSKRYFIPFRLEVWCGQELLLRHDYDANGRDVLIQFPVGTIGDVIGWLSYAVKFKELHQCRLTCALGEPLIALFGAAYPDITFVTHEMVQAERYYATYSVALFFDDIEQVYQPCDFRQVGLHRSAAYILGVDPAESPPRVALGDDSRPIPEPYVCIAVQATTQCKHWNNPDGWESIVGFLRATGYRVICIDQKAESSRGAFQTRIPAEAEDQTGDRPLQERARWLRHADVFIGLSSGLSWLAWAVGTPVVLISGFTHPTNEFATPYRIINHHACNSCWNDTHHRFDHTDALWCPRWKDTPRQFECTRVITADQVEAMLRRIPGFGQGMRPQPRIPTAATRQPMPHAAAHAAGEPPRPTVEEPIALAALLSRSHGDVPRGGLAVGVTVAAGRLMDQAAAQIAEGDRNATSSDLAGALQNYKQSIDILRYLTQADPDHAGFQRNLAVALNRIGAVLFVQRNLQGANAAYSASLAMSHKLTATHPGNPTFRRDLAWCHALLADVLAAQGRHAEAFEQRRNNAALMTQLANAAPGDPPLQQALAASYQSLGDALVPLGNFDGALTVYRISLGLTKRGLDANGQDAAWNGLYTSLLQKIRTALLAQRQSAPPS
;
A
#
# COMPACT_ATOMS: atom_id res chain seq x y z
N MET A 1 20.82 -16.53 -23.08
CA MET A 1 21.58 -15.46 -23.76
C MET A 1 22.33 -16.11 -24.92
N LEU A 2 22.20 -15.57 -26.11
CA LEU A 2 22.84 -16.07 -27.33
C LEU A 2 23.90 -15.06 -27.78
N PRO A 3 25.15 -15.49 -28.03
CA PRO A 3 26.23 -14.63 -28.48
C PRO A 3 26.06 -14.26 -29.97
N ASP A 4 26.65 -13.15 -30.42
CA ASP A 4 26.79 -12.87 -31.85
C ASP A 4 27.99 -13.67 -32.39
N ASN A 5 27.71 -14.71 -33.17
CA ASN A 5 28.72 -15.53 -33.86
C ASN A 5 28.69 -15.33 -35.39
N GLY A 6 27.99 -14.29 -35.87
CA GLY A 6 27.79 -14.04 -37.30
C GLY A 6 26.75 -14.94 -37.99
N GLN A 7 26.08 -15.83 -37.26
CA GLN A 7 24.98 -16.67 -37.76
C GLN A 7 23.67 -16.34 -37.03
N ALA A 8 22.54 -16.69 -37.65
CA ALA A 8 21.23 -16.56 -37.01
C ALA A 8 20.96 -17.77 -36.11
N TRP A 9 20.50 -17.49 -34.90
CA TRP A 9 19.98 -18.48 -33.97
C TRP A 9 18.48 -18.64 -34.19
N HIS A 10 18.00 -19.86 -34.20
CA HIS A 10 16.58 -20.17 -34.07
C HIS A 10 16.33 -20.67 -32.65
N VAL A 11 15.36 -20.11 -31.94
CA VAL A 11 15.02 -20.52 -30.58
C VAL A 11 13.53 -20.82 -30.47
N ARG A 12 13.23 -22.00 -29.91
CA ARG A 12 11.88 -22.45 -29.61
C ARG A 12 11.71 -22.71 -28.12
N LEU A 13 10.61 -22.20 -27.59
CA LEU A 13 10.08 -22.56 -26.28
C LEU A 13 8.77 -23.32 -26.48
N SER A 14 8.65 -24.49 -25.87
CA SER A 14 7.42 -25.30 -25.93
C SER A 14 7.03 -25.79 -24.53
N ASP A 15 5.76 -26.11 -24.37
CA ASP A 15 5.24 -26.75 -23.16
C ASP A 15 5.38 -28.27 -23.28
N LEU A 16 6.08 -28.91 -22.34
CA LEU A 16 6.29 -30.36 -22.34
C LEU A 16 4.99 -31.16 -22.13
N GLU A 17 4.00 -30.61 -21.44
CA GLU A 17 2.77 -31.31 -21.14
C GLU A 17 1.80 -31.28 -22.32
N THR A 18 1.68 -30.11 -22.97
CA THR A 18 0.72 -29.91 -24.07
C THR A 18 1.33 -30.04 -25.47
N ALA A 19 2.67 -30.11 -25.56
CA ALA A 19 3.43 -30.07 -26.81
C ALA A 19 3.23 -28.81 -27.66
N ASN A 20 2.59 -27.77 -27.11
CA ASN A 20 2.36 -26.51 -27.81
C ASN A 20 3.66 -25.71 -27.91
N VAL A 21 3.89 -25.12 -29.09
CA VAL A 21 4.94 -24.12 -29.27
C VAL A 21 4.44 -22.80 -28.70
N LEU A 22 5.11 -22.33 -27.64
CA LEU A 22 4.74 -21.11 -26.92
C LEU A 22 5.42 -19.87 -27.51
N PHE A 23 6.64 -20.05 -28.03
CA PHE A 23 7.42 -18.99 -28.64
C PHE A 23 8.43 -19.58 -29.61
N ASP A 24 8.61 -18.93 -30.75
CA ASP A 24 9.47 -19.39 -31.85
C ASP A 24 10.03 -18.17 -32.59
N ILE A 25 11.36 -17.99 -32.61
CA ILE A 25 12.01 -16.78 -33.12
C ILE A 25 13.39 -17.05 -33.74
N ASP A 26 13.72 -16.27 -34.78
CA ASP A 26 15.08 -16.11 -35.28
C ASP A 26 15.70 -14.81 -34.76
N LEU A 27 16.93 -14.87 -34.25
CA LEU A 27 17.69 -13.71 -33.78
C LEU A 27 19.19 -13.85 -33.99
N ARG A 28 19.87 -12.73 -34.18
CA ARG A 28 21.34 -12.70 -34.34
C ARG A 28 22.08 -12.88 -33.00
N SER A 29 21.59 -12.25 -31.94
CA SER A 29 22.13 -12.34 -30.59
C SER A 29 21.14 -11.74 -29.60
N GLY A 30 21.31 -12.00 -28.30
CA GLY A 30 20.50 -11.39 -27.23
C GLY A 30 19.87 -12.37 -26.25
N PHE A 31 18.78 -11.97 -25.62
CA PHE A 31 18.05 -12.77 -24.64
C PHE A 31 16.71 -13.22 -25.19
N VAL A 32 16.39 -14.50 -24.98
CA VAL A 32 15.06 -15.05 -25.20
C VAL A 32 14.51 -15.44 -23.84
N ASN A 33 13.32 -14.94 -23.51
CA ASN A 33 12.61 -15.20 -22.27
C ASN A 33 11.17 -15.55 -22.60
N SER A 34 10.57 -16.48 -21.86
CA SER A 34 9.13 -16.67 -21.90
C SER A 34 8.40 -15.41 -21.41
N SER A 35 7.24 -15.13 -22.00
CA SER A 35 6.34 -14.09 -21.46
C SER A 35 5.78 -14.53 -20.11
N LYS A 36 5.36 -15.80 -19.99
CA LYS A 36 4.79 -16.38 -18.75
C LYS A 36 5.87 -16.63 -17.70
N ARG A 37 5.54 -16.31 -16.44
CA ARG A 37 6.43 -16.34 -15.27
C ARG A 37 5.98 -17.30 -14.17
N TYR A 38 4.80 -17.91 -14.29
CA TYR A 38 4.40 -19.05 -13.48
C TYR A 38 5.03 -20.35 -13.98
N PHE A 39 4.84 -21.43 -13.23
CA PHE A 39 5.34 -22.75 -13.59
C PHE A 39 4.77 -23.22 -14.94
N ILE A 40 5.68 -23.48 -15.86
CA ILE A 40 5.45 -24.23 -17.10
C ILE A 40 6.64 -25.17 -17.24
N PRO A 41 6.43 -26.46 -17.53
CA PRO A 41 7.51 -27.39 -17.80
C PRO A 41 8.05 -27.12 -19.21
N PHE A 42 8.89 -26.09 -19.36
CA PHE A 42 9.40 -25.68 -20.66
C PHE A 42 10.36 -26.71 -21.28
N ARG A 43 10.25 -26.89 -22.59
CA ARG A 43 11.33 -27.33 -23.48
C ARG A 43 11.95 -26.12 -24.16
N LEU A 44 13.26 -25.97 -24.04
CA LEU A 44 14.07 -25.01 -24.79
C LEU A 44 14.84 -25.75 -25.88
N GLU A 45 14.67 -25.33 -27.12
CA GLU A 45 15.46 -25.81 -28.25
C GLU A 45 16.14 -24.62 -28.94
N VAL A 46 17.42 -24.77 -29.26
CA VAL A 46 18.24 -23.74 -29.92
C VAL A 46 18.98 -24.38 -31.09
N TRP A 47 18.78 -23.81 -32.27
CA TRP A 47 19.48 -24.20 -33.50
C TRP A 47 20.38 -23.07 -33.99
N CYS A 48 21.42 -23.45 -34.74
CA CYS A 48 22.23 -22.55 -35.54
C CYS A 48 22.22 -23.08 -36.98
N GLY A 49 21.55 -22.35 -37.88
CA GLY A 49 21.19 -22.92 -39.19
C GLY A 49 20.25 -24.12 -39.05
N GLN A 50 20.63 -25.28 -39.59
CA GLN A 50 19.83 -26.52 -39.50
C GLN A 50 20.21 -27.44 -38.34
N GLU A 51 21.28 -27.13 -37.61
CA GLU A 51 21.81 -27.97 -36.54
C GLU A 51 21.18 -27.61 -35.20
N LEU A 52 20.59 -28.60 -34.51
CA LEU A 52 20.10 -28.44 -33.13
C LEU A 52 21.28 -28.51 -32.15
N LEU A 53 21.63 -27.39 -31.53
CA LEU A 53 22.78 -27.28 -30.65
C LEU A 53 22.44 -27.46 -29.17
N LEU A 54 21.25 -27.02 -28.76
CA LEU A 54 20.79 -27.19 -27.38
C LEU A 54 19.36 -27.70 -27.40
N ARG A 55 19.11 -28.74 -26.61
CA ARG A 55 17.78 -29.10 -26.17
C ARG A 55 17.82 -29.30 -24.67
N HIS A 56 16.96 -28.59 -23.95
CA HIS A 56 16.84 -28.65 -22.51
C HIS A 56 15.37 -28.77 -22.13
N ASP A 57 15.04 -29.90 -21.51
CA ASP A 57 13.71 -30.16 -20.95
C ASP A 57 13.71 -29.77 -19.48
N TYR A 58 12.65 -29.13 -19.01
CA TYR A 58 12.54 -28.78 -17.60
C TYR A 58 12.59 -30.03 -16.72
N ASP A 59 13.60 -30.12 -15.86
CA ASP A 59 13.72 -31.14 -14.83
C ASP A 59 14.35 -30.54 -13.57
N ALA A 60 13.55 -30.42 -12.50
CA ALA A 60 13.99 -29.88 -11.22
C ALA A 60 14.42 -30.97 -10.21
N ASN A 61 14.37 -32.24 -10.58
CA ASN A 61 14.75 -33.34 -9.70
C ASN A 61 16.20 -33.17 -9.21
N GLY A 62 16.38 -33.10 -7.90
CA GLY A 62 17.70 -32.88 -7.29
C GLY A 62 18.39 -31.58 -7.76
N ARG A 63 17.65 -30.56 -8.18
CA ARG A 63 18.21 -29.23 -8.51
C ARG A 63 17.77 -28.17 -7.49
N ASP A 64 18.55 -27.09 -7.38
CA ASP A 64 18.24 -25.98 -6.47
C ASP A 64 17.11 -25.14 -7.08
N VAL A 65 15.98 -25.05 -6.40
CA VAL A 65 14.82 -24.25 -6.82
C VAL A 65 14.49 -23.23 -5.74
N LEU A 66 14.15 -22.02 -6.16
CA LEU A 66 13.74 -20.94 -5.28
C LEU A 66 12.25 -20.63 -5.45
N ILE A 67 11.51 -20.62 -4.35
CA ILE A 67 10.16 -20.04 -4.28
C ILE A 67 10.22 -18.81 -3.38
N GLN A 68 9.77 -17.66 -3.89
CA GLN A 68 9.81 -16.38 -3.18
C GLN A 68 8.40 -15.93 -2.81
N PHE A 69 8.25 -15.44 -1.59
CA PHE A 69 7.00 -14.89 -1.07
C PHE A 69 7.18 -13.42 -0.67
N PRO A 70 6.17 -12.55 -0.81
CA PRO A 70 6.27 -11.16 -0.39
C PRO A 70 6.52 -11.01 1.12
N VAL A 71 7.11 -9.89 1.49
CA VAL A 71 7.34 -9.50 2.90
C VAL A 71 6.19 -8.59 3.37
N GLY A 72 5.77 -8.76 4.63
CA GLY A 72 4.80 -7.85 5.28
C GLY A 72 3.36 -8.37 5.36
N THR A 73 3.01 -9.47 4.70
CA THR A 73 1.68 -10.10 4.79
C THR A 73 1.75 -11.53 5.33
N ILE A 74 1.76 -11.66 6.66
CA ILE A 74 1.95 -12.98 7.30
C ILE A 74 0.90 -14.02 6.89
N GLY A 75 -0.37 -13.60 6.73
CA GLY A 75 -1.47 -14.51 6.42
C GLY A 75 -1.35 -15.13 5.03
N ASP A 76 -0.91 -14.33 4.06
CA ASP A 76 -0.76 -14.79 2.68
C ASP A 76 0.31 -15.89 2.60
N VAL A 77 1.47 -15.65 3.22
CA VAL A 77 2.56 -16.63 3.24
C VAL A 77 2.19 -17.92 3.98
N ILE A 78 1.48 -17.81 5.11
CA ILE A 78 0.94 -19.00 5.82
C ILE A 78 -0.01 -19.78 4.88
N GLY A 79 -0.88 -19.10 4.15
CA GLY A 79 -1.78 -19.72 3.18
C GLY A 79 -1.08 -20.32 1.96
N TRP A 80 0.08 -19.82 1.58
CA TRP A 80 0.80 -20.25 0.38
C TRP A 80 1.86 -21.33 0.60
N LEU A 81 2.44 -21.41 1.81
CA LEU A 81 3.61 -22.27 2.07
C LEU A 81 3.37 -23.74 1.72
N SER A 82 2.19 -24.29 2.02
CA SER A 82 1.86 -25.69 1.72
C SER A 82 1.95 -26.03 0.23
N TYR A 83 1.72 -25.06 -0.67
CA TYR A 83 1.85 -25.29 -2.11
C TYR A 83 3.31 -25.34 -2.56
N ALA A 84 4.22 -24.60 -1.89
CA ALA A 84 5.65 -24.77 -2.10
C ALA A 84 6.14 -26.15 -1.62
N VAL A 85 5.59 -26.65 -0.51
CA VAL A 85 5.86 -28.02 -0.04
C VAL A 85 5.39 -29.05 -1.09
N LYS A 86 4.17 -28.91 -1.60
CA LYS A 86 3.66 -29.75 -2.71
C LYS A 86 4.54 -29.68 -3.95
N PHE A 87 5.06 -28.50 -4.30
CA PHE A 87 5.97 -28.33 -5.43
C PHE A 87 7.26 -29.13 -5.23
N LYS A 88 7.86 -29.03 -4.03
CA LYS A 88 9.03 -29.83 -3.67
C LYS A 88 8.74 -31.33 -3.76
N GLU A 89 7.61 -31.78 -3.25
CA GLU A 89 7.21 -33.20 -3.27
C GLU A 89 6.95 -33.70 -4.68
N LEU A 90 6.30 -32.91 -5.54
CA LEU A 90 6.03 -33.27 -6.92
C LEU A 90 7.31 -33.36 -7.75
N HIS A 91 8.20 -32.38 -7.62
CA HIS A 91 9.38 -32.25 -8.47
C HIS A 91 10.69 -32.77 -7.85
N GLN A 92 10.66 -33.23 -6.59
CA GLN A 92 11.82 -33.77 -5.87
C GLN A 92 13.04 -32.83 -5.89
N CYS A 93 12.80 -31.52 -5.83
CA CYS A 93 13.85 -30.51 -5.90
C CYS A 93 14.46 -30.19 -4.52
N ARG A 94 15.65 -29.56 -4.52
CA ARG A 94 16.22 -28.92 -3.32
C ARG A 94 15.61 -27.52 -3.19
N LEU A 95 14.53 -27.44 -2.44
CA LEU A 95 13.75 -26.21 -2.31
C LEU A 95 14.37 -25.23 -1.30
N THR A 96 14.51 -23.99 -1.75
CA THR A 96 14.70 -22.82 -0.89
C THR A 96 13.46 -21.93 -0.95
N CYS A 97 12.98 -21.45 0.20
CA CYS A 97 11.90 -20.48 0.31
C CYS A 97 12.41 -19.15 0.87
N ALA A 98 12.20 -18.07 0.13
CA ALA A 98 12.50 -16.71 0.60
C ALA A 98 11.25 -16.08 1.23
N LEU A 99 11.34 -15.71 2.52
CA LEU A 99 10.23 -15.14 3.29
C LEU A 99 10.72 -14.30 4.48
N GLY A 100 9.81 -13.60 5.17
CA GLY A 100 10.17 -12.73 6.30
C GLY A 100 10.64 -13.50 7.53
N GLU A 101 11.64 -12.96 8.24
CA GLU A 101 12.26 -13.59 9.42
C GLU A 101 11.26 -14.13 10.48
N PRO A 102 10.17 -13.41 10.85
CA PRO A 102 9.21 -13.95 11.81
C PRO A 102 8.55 -15.27 11.39
N LEU A 103 8.40 -15.50 10.09
CA LEU A 103 7.83 -16.73 9.54
C LEU A 103 8.90 -17.83 9.40
N ILE A 104 10.17 -17.48 9.19
CA ILE A 104 11.29 -18.44 9.23
C ILE A 104 11.32 -19.10 10.61
N ALA A 105 11.22 -18.29 11.67
CA ALA A 105 11.16 -18.77 13.04
C ALA A 105 9.99 -19.74 13.28
N LEU A 106 8.86 -19.58 12.57
CA LEU A 106 7.67 -20.41 12.71
C LEU A 106 7.78 -21.77 11.99
N PHE A 107 8.44 -21.79 10.82
CA PHE A 107 8.43 -22.94 9.91
C PHE A 107 9.74 -23.71 9.87
N GLY A 108 10.88 -23.09 10.17
CA GLY A 108 12.21 -23.69 9.96
C GLY A 108 12.37 -25.06 10.59
N ALA A 109 11.98 -25.21 11.86
CA ALA A 109 12.04 -26.49 12.56
C ALA A 109 10.99 -27.52 12.08
N ALA A 110 9.91 -27.09 11.44
CA ALA A 110 8.83 -27.95 10.94
C ALA A 110 9.12 -28.55 9.55
N TYR A 111 10.10 -28.00 8.82
CA TYR A 111 10.52 -28.46 7.49
C TYR A 111 12.05 -28.46 7.39
N PRO A 112 12.74 -29.44 8.03
CA PRO A 112 14.20 -29.50 8.04
C PRO A 112 14.81 -29.75 6.65
N ASP A 113 14.00 -30.19 5.69
CA ASP A 113 14.34 -30.49 4.30
C ASP A 113 14.06 -29.32 3.34
N ILE A 114 13.61 -28.17 3.85
CA ILE A 114 13.44 -26.92 3.10
C ILE A 114 14.38 -25.87 3.68
N THR A 115 15.13 -25.20 2.83
CA THR A 115 15.97 -24.08 3.27
C THR A 115 15.13 -22.80 3.32
N PHE A 116 15.04 -22.15 4.46
CA PHE A 116 14.38 -20.85 4.58
C PHE A 116 15.41 -19.74 4.71
N VAL A 117 15.23 -18.68 3.93
CA VAL A 117 16.13 -17.52 3.92
C VAL A 117 15.34 -16.23 3.87
N THR A 118 15.96 -15.14 4.31
CA THR A 118 15.42 -13.80 4.02
C THR A 118 15.76 -13.41 2.58
N HIS A 119 15.09 -12.40 2.04
CA HIS A 119 15.27 -11.99 0.65
C HIS A 119 16.68 -11.44 0.39
N GLU A 120 17.33 -10.87 1.41
CA GLU A 120 18.69 -10.32 1.33
C GLU A 120 19.75 -11.41 1.10
N MET A 121 19.46 -12.64 1.55
CA MET A 121 20.36 -13.79 1.43
C MET A 121 20.25 -14.50 0.07
N VAL A 122 19.29 -14.11 -0.79
CA VAL A 122 19.05 -14.76 -2.07
C VAL A 122 20.16 -14.42 -3.08
N GLN A 123 20.78 -15.46 -3.63
CA GLN A 123 21.73 -15.42 -4.75
C GLN A 123 21.05 -16.05 -5.98
N ALA A 124 20.50 -15.22 -6.86
CA ALA A 124 19.59 -15.67 -7.94
C ALA A 124 20.26 -16.66 -8.91
N GLU A 125 21.54 -16.44 -9.19
CA GLU A 125 22.40 -17.22 -10.07
C GLU A 125 22.63 -18.68 -9.62
N ARG A 126 22.36 -19.00 -8.35
CA ARG A 126 22.48 -20.36 -7.82
C ARG A 126 21.35 -21.28 -8.28
N TYR A 127 20.18 -20.72 -8.55
CA TYR A 127 18.97 -21.52 -8.70
C TYR A 127 18.74 -21.90 -10.16
N TYR A 128 18.40 -23.17 -10.35
CA TYR A 128 17.98 -23.69 -11.65
C TYR A 128 16.64 -23.09 -12.10
N ALA A 129 15.70 -22.93 -11.16
CA ALA A 129 14.40 -22.31 -11.41
C ALA A 129 14.01 -21.41 -10.24
N THR A 130 13.28 -20.33 -10.53
CA THR A 130 12.75 -19.39 -9.53
C THR A 130 11.29 -19.08 -9.83
N TYR A 131 10.45 -19.11 -8.80
CA TYR A 131 9.03 -18.75 -8.90
C TYR A 131 8.66 -17.72 -7.83
N SER A 132 7.93 -16.68 -8.23
CA SER A 132 7.43 -15.65 -7.33
C SER A 132 5.95 -15.86 -7.08
N VAL A 133 5.58 -16.16 -5.84
CA VAL A 133 4.19 -16.34 -5.41
C VAL A 133 3.73 -15.07 -4.73
N ALA A 134 2.78 -14.36 -5.36
CA ALA A 134 2.23 -13.11 -4.86
C ALA A 134 0.81 -12.89 -5.37
N LEU A 135 0.20 -11.76 -4.96
CA LEU A 135 -1.04 -11.27 -5.55
C LEU A 135 -0.73 -10.31 -6.69
N PHE A 136 -1.13 -10.68 -7.90
CA PHE A 136 -0.95 -9.86 -9.09
C PHE A 136 -2.29 -9.22 -9.47
N PHE A 137 -2.45 -7.94 -9.15
CA PHE A 137 -3.58 -7.15 -9.64
C PHE A 137 -3.32 -6.74 -11.09
N ASP A 138 -4.40 -6.61 -11.86
CA ASP A 138 -4.37 -6.11 -13.24
C ASP A 138 -3.46 -6.91 -14.19
N ASP A 139 -3.16 -8.18 -13.86
CA ASP A 139 -2.43 -9.12 -14.71
C ASP A 139 -3.35 -9.66 -15.82
N ILE A 140 -3.84 -8.75 -16.65
CA ILE A 140 -4.83 -9.02 -17.71
C ILE A 140 -4.28 -10.03 -18.73
N GLU A 141 -2.99 -9.93 -19.03
CA GLU A 141 -2.30 -10.84 -19.94
C GLU A 141 -1.90 -12.16 -19.29
N GLN A 142 -2.17 -12.35 -17.99
CA GLN A 142 -1.82 -13.56 -17.24
C GLN A 142 -0.33 -13.87 -17.41
N VAL A 143 0.52 -12.89 -17.10
CA VAL A 143 1.98 -13.00 -17.19
C VAL A 143 2.51 -13.74 -15.98
N TYR A 144 2.04 -13.42 -14.79
CA TYR A 144 2.59 -13.89 -13.52
C TYR A 144 1.74 -14.95 -12.84
N GLN A 145 0.44 -15.01 -13.14
CA GLN A 145 -0.48 -16.03 -12.65
C GLN A 145 -1.32 -16.60 -13.81
N PRO A 146 -1.64 -17.90 -13.83
CA PRO A 146 -2.44 -18.49 -14.91
C PRO A 146 -3.88 -17.95 -14.97
N CYS A 147 -4.41 -17.51 -13.83
CA CYS A 147 -5.75 -16.94 -13.70
C CYS A 147 -5.76 -15.90 -12.58
N ASP A 148 -6.75 -15.00 -12.61
CA ASP A 148 -6.93 -14.00 -11.56
C ASP A 148 -7.20 -14.69 -10.20
N PHE A 149 -6.38 -14.35 -9.19
CA PHE A 149 -6.49 -14.92 -7.84
C PHE A 149 -7.90 -14.76 -7.23
N ARG A 150 -8.66 -13.73 -7.64
CA ARG A 150 -10.01 -13.46 -7.12
C ARG A 150 -11.01 -14.56 -7.49
N GLN A 151 -10.74 -15.31 -8.57
CA GLN A 151 -11.59 -16.40 -9.05
C GLN A 151 -11.38 -17.70 -8.27
N VAL A 152 -10.14 -17.98 -7.86
CA VAL A 152 -9.75 -19.24 -7.21
C VAL A 152 -9.55 -19.12 -5.69
N GLY A 153 -9.50 -17.89 -5.19
CA GLY A 153 -9.20 -17.55 -3.81
C GLY A 153 -7.72 -17.21 -3.62
N LEU A 154 -7.46 -16.26 -2.71
CA LEU A 154 -6.14 -15.70 -2.42
C LEU A 154 -5.04 -16.76 -2.29
N HIS A 155 -5.29 -17.78 -1.48
CA HIS A 155 -4.29 -18.78 -1.16
C HIS A 155 -4.11 -19.82 -2.26
N ARG A 156 -5.20 -20.25 -2.93
CA ARG A 156 -5.11 -21.26 -4.01
C ARG A 156 -4.38 -20.75 -5.24
N SER A 157 -4.33 -19.42 -5.46
CA SER A 157 -3.53 -18.85 -6.56
C SER A 157 -2.07 -19.34 -6.57
N ALA A 158 -1.47 -19.56 -5.39
CA ALA A 158 -0.13 -20.14 -5.29
C ALA A 158 -0.04 -21.54 -5.92
N ALA A 159 -1.08 -22.36 -5.79
CA ALA A 159 -1.13 -23.67 -6.42
C ALA A 159 -1.12 -23.57 -7.95
N TYR A 160 -1.91 -22.65 -8.49
CA TYR A 160 -1.95 -22.39 -9.94
C TYR A 160 -0.61 -21.81 -10.44
N ILE A 161 -0.01 -20.86 -9.73
CA ILE A 161 1.32 -20.32 -10.05
C ILE A 161 2.38 -21.41 -10.07
N LEU A 162 2.31 -22.38 -9.16
CA LEU A 162 3.28 -23.47 -9.02
C LEU A 162 2.91 -24.74 -9.80
N GLY A 163 1.74 -24.80 -10.45
CA GLY A 163 1.29 -25.99 -11.18
C GLY A 163 1.07 -27.22 -10.30
N VAL A 164 0.59 -27.05 -9.07
CA VAL A 164 0.36 -28.15 -8.11
C VAL A 164 -1.13 -28.26 -7.74
N ASP A 165 -1.49 -29.36 -7.05
CA ASP A 165 -2.85 -29.59 -6.57
C ASP A 165 -3.37 -28.40 -5.71
N PRO A 166 -4.51 -27.77 -6.09
CA PRO A 166 -5.06 -26.61 -5.41
C PRO A 166 -5.83 -26.92 -4.12
N ALA A 167 -5.93 -28.19 -3.70
CA ALA A 167 -6.50 -28.51 -2.39
C ALA A 167 -5.69 -27.84 -1.27
N GLU A 168 -6.38 -27.13 -0.39
CA GLU A 168 -5.73 -26.43 0.72
C GLU A 168 -5.31 -27.40 1.83
N SER A 169 -4.20 -27.09 2.49
CA SER A 169 -3.77 -27.77 3.71
C SER A 169 -3.03 -26.80 4.62
N PRO A 170 -3.23 -26.85 5.95
CA PRO A 170 -2.49 -25.99 6.86
C PRO A 170 -1.00 -26.34 6.84
N PRO A 171 -0.09 -25.35 6.85
CA PRO A 171 1.34 -25.64 6.98
C PRO A 171 1.64 -26.16 8.39
N ARG A 172 2.61 -27.07 8.50
CA ARG A 172 3.17 -27.50 9.78
C ARG A 172 3.85 -26.33 10.49
N VAL A 173 3.60 -26.21 11.79
CA VAL A 173 4.21 -25.23 12.69
C VAL A 173 4.87 -25.95 13.87
N ALA A 174 6.14 -25.64 14.12
CA ALA A 174 6.91 -26.16 15.25
C ALA A 174 7.12 -25.04 16.27
N LEU A 175 6.66 -25.27 17.51
CA LEU A 175 6.82 -24.29 18.59
C LEU A 175 8.05 -24.62 19.41
N GLY A 176 8.86 -23.59 19.70
CA GLY A 176 9.98 -23.72 20.63
C GLY A 176 9.53 -23.93 22.08
N ASP A 177 8.36 -23.40 22.43
CA ASP A 177 7.66 -23.61 23.69
C ASP A 177 6.19 -23.93 23.39
N ASP A 178 5.78 -25.16 23.68
CA ASP A 178 4.42 -25.70 23.48
C ASP A 178 3.66 -25.85 24.81
N SER A 179 4.09 -25.13 25.86
CA SER A 179 3.39 -25.17 27.14
C SER A 179 2.14 -24.30 27.11
N ARG A 180 1.09 -24.72 27.80
CA ARG A 180 -0.16 -23.95 27.88
C ARG A 180 0.08 -22.60 28.59
N PRO A 181 -0.28 -21.44 28.00
CA PRO A 181 -0.05 -20.13 28.63
C PRO A 181 -0.80 -19.93 29.95
N ILE A 182 -2.05 -20.39 30.01
CA ILE A 182 -2.91 -20.29 31.20
C ILE A 182 -3.69 -21.61 31.40
N PRO A 183 -3.87 -22.07 32.65
CA PRO A 183 -4.49 -23.36 32.90
C PRO A 183 -5.99 -23.38 32.59
N GLU A 184 -6.69 -22.25 32.74
CA GLU A 184 -8.14 -22.19 32.50
C GLU A 184 -8.49 -22.31 31.01
N PRO A 185 -9.73 -22.71 30.68
CA PRO A 185 -10.25 -22.62 29.31
C PRO A 185 -10.31 -21.18 28.81
N TYR A 186 -9.87 -20.95 27.58
CA TYR A 186 -9.85 -19.61 27.01
C TYR A 186 -10.10 -19.60 25.50
N VAL A 187 -10.61 -18.47 25.03
CA VAL A 187 -10.80 -18.13 23.63
C VAL A 187 -9.87 -16.99 23.27
N CYS A 188 -9.20 -17.12 22.12
CA CYS A 188 -8.44 -16.00 21.56
C CYS A 188 -9.31 -15.21 20.58
N ILE A 189 -9.19 -13.89 20.60
CA ILE A 189 -9.83 -12.99 19.64
C ILE A 189 -8.80 -12.11 18.93
N ALA A 190 -9.09 -11.75 17.68
CA ALA A 190 -8.38 -10.72 16.92
C ALA A 190 -9.40 -9.77 16.29
N VAL A 191 -9.42 -8.54 16.79
CA VAL A 191 -10.37 -7.49 16.41
C VAL A 191 -9.77 -6.47 15.44
N GLN A 192 -8.45 -6.48 15.26
CA GLN A 192 -7.76 -5.52 14.39
C GLN A 192 -7.52 -6.09 12.98
N ALA A 193 -7.51 -5.19 12.00
CA ALA A 193 -7.10 -5.50 10.63
C ALA A 193 -6.38 -4.30 9.97
N THR A 194 -5.78 -4.54 8.80
CA THR A 194 -5.03 -3.52 8.06
C THR A 194 -5.93 -2.41 7.50
N THR A 195 -7.13 -2.74 7.03
CA THR A 195 -8.12 -1.81 6.47
C THR A 195 -9.48 -1.93 7.16
N GLN A 196 -10.29 -0.86 7.13
CA GLN A 196 -11.56 -0.81 7.85
C GLN A 196 -12.58 -1.83 7.33
N CYS A 197 -12.58 -2.13 6.04
CA CYS A 197 -13.48 -3.11 5.43
C CYS A 197 -13.29 -4.55 5.95
N LYS A 198 -12.10 -4.87 6.48
CA LYS A 198 -11.82 -6.17 7.11
C LYS A 198 -12.31 -6.27 8.55
N HIS A 199 -12.62 -5.15 9.21
CA HIS A 199 -13.12 -5.15 10.58
C HIS A 199 -14.57 -5.64 10.63
N TRP A 200 -14.97 -6.19 11.77
CA TRP A 200 -16.38 -6.40 12.07
C TRP A 200 -16.98 -5.07 12.53
N ASN A 201 -17.68 -4.39 11.62
CA ASN A 201 -18.16 -3.01 11.84
C ASN A 201 -19.51 -2.95 12.60
N ASN A 202 -19.97 -4.06 13.19
CA ASN A 202 -21.16 -4.03 14.05
C ASN A 202 -20.81 -3.30 15.37
N PRO A 203 -21.51 -2.21 15.74
CA PRO A 203 -21.13 -1.35 16.87
C PRO A 203 -20.98 -2.08 18.21
N ASP A 204 -21.87 -3.04 18.48
CA ASP A 204 -21.92 -3.76 19.75
C ASP A 204 -21.43 -5.21 19.62
N GLY A 205 -21.00 -5.62 18.43
CA GLY A 205 -20.74 -7.02 18.08
C GLY A 205 -19.68 -7.65 18.98
N TRP A 206 -18.49 -7.04 19.03
CA TRP A 206 -17.39 -7.58 19.83
C TRP A 206 -17.68 -7.56 21.34
N GLU A 207 -18.19 -6.45 21.88
CA GLU A 207 -18.54 -6.36 23.31
C GLU A 207 -19.58 -7.42 23.71
N SER A 208 -20.59 -7.64 22.87
CA SER A 208 -21.61 -8.66 23.10
C SER A 208 -21.03 -10.07 23.10
N ILE A 209 -20.11 -10.38 22.17
CA ILE A 209 -19.46 -11.69 22.08
C ILE A 209 -18.50 -11.94 23.24
N VAL A 210 -17.74 -10.93 23.67
CA VAL A 210 -16.91 -11.07 24.86
C VAL A 210 -17.77 -11.33 26.10
N GLY A 211 -18.86 -10.58 26.29
CA GLY A 211 -19.80 -10.81 27.39
C GLY A 211 -20.44 -12.20 27.35
N PHE A 212 -20.80 -12.69 26.16
CA PHE A 212 -21.31 -14.05 25.96
C PHE A 212 -20.29 -15.14 26.34
N LEU A 213 -19.05 -15.01 25.87
CA LEU A 213 -17.98 -15.97 26.16
C LEU A 213 -17.66 -16.02 27.66
N ARG A 214 -17.56 -14.86 28.31
CA ARG A 214 -17.36 -14.78 29.77
C ARG A 214 -18.52 -15.38 30.55
N ALA A 215 -19.75 -15.08 30.15
CA ALA A 215 -20.94 -15.68 30.76
C ALA A 215 -20.98 -17.21 30.58
N THR A 216 -20.39 -17.74 29.50
CA THR A 216 -20.22 -19.18 29.28
C THR A 216 -19.15 -19.78 30.18
N GLY A 217 -18.18 -18.98 30.65
CA GLY A 217 -17.11 -19.37 31.57
C GLY A 217 -15.71 -19.31 30.97
N TYR A 218 -15.55 -18.81 29.75
CA TYR A 218 -14.24 -18.63 29.11
C TYR A 218 -13.53 -17.38 29.63
N ARG A 219 -12.20 -17.46 29.71
CA ARG A 219 -11.34 -16.27 29.62
C ARG A 219 -11.22 -15.85 28.16
N VAL A 220 -11.23 -14.55 27.89
CA VAL A 220 -11.23 -14.01 26.52
C VAL A 220 -9.97 -13.19 26.33
N ILE A 221 -9.08 -13.64 25.46
CA ILE A 221 -7.73 -13.09 25.30
C ILE A 221 -7.61 -12.41 23.94
N CYS A 222 -7.36 -11.10 23.92
CA CYS A 222 -7.09 -10.39 22.68
C CYS A 222 -5.58 -10.42 22.37
N ILE A 223 -5.23 -10.92 21.19
CA ILE A 223 -3.83 -11.17 20.81
C ILE A 223 -3.37 -10.32 19.60
N ASP A 224 -4.10 -9.25 19.29
CA ASP A 224 -3.76 -8.33 18.20
C ASP A 224 -2.41 -7.65 18.41
N GLN A 225 -1.78 -7.19 17.32
CA GLN A 225 -0.56 -6.38 17.44
C GLN A 225 -0.83 -5.02 18.12
N LYS A 226 -2.03 -4.45 17.92
CA LYS A 226 -2.42 -3.13 18.45
C LYS A 226 -3.69 -3.26 19.29
N ALA A 227 -3.75 -2.54 20.42
CA ALA A 227 -4.97 -2.44 21.21
C ALA A 227 -6.05 -1.57 20.54
N GLU A 228 -5.64 -0.62 19.72
CA GLU A 228 -6.55 0.32 19.04
C GLU A 228 -6.08 0.61 17.60
N SER A 229 -7.05 0.84 16.72
CA SER A 229 -6.83 1.53 15.45
C SER A 229 -7.93 2.56 15.17
N SER A 230 -7.55 3.67 14.53
CA SER A 230 -8.45 4.77 14.16
C SER A 230 -8.24 5.16 12.70
N ARG A 231 -9.34 5.34 11.97
CA ARG A 231 -9.41 5.69 10.54
C ARG A 231 -10.60 6.63 10.30
N GLY A 232 -10.34 7.94 10.31
CA GLY A 232 -11.42 8.93 10.21
C GLY A 232 -12.41 8.77 11.38
N ALA A 233 -13.69 8.60 11.08
CA ALA A 233 -14.73 8.40 12.09
C ALA A 233 -14.79 6.96 12.67
N PHE A 234 -14.03 6.01 12.10
CA PHE A 234 -14.06 4.62 12.54
C PHE A 234 -12.92 4.35 13.53
N GLN A 235 -13.30 3.90 14.72
CA GLN A 235 -12.36 3.52 15.78
C GLN A 235 -12.66 2.09 16.21
N THR A 236 -11.65 1.24 16.24
CA THR A 236 -11.76 -0.15 16.74
C THR A 236 -10.78 -0.34 17.87
N ARG A 237 -11.30 -0.62 19.07
CA ARG A 237 -10.54 -0.97 20.26
C ARG A 237 -10.74 -2.43 20.62
N ILE A 238 -9.78 -2.99 21.33
CA ILE A 238 -9.98 -4.19 22.13
C ILE A 238 -11.23 -4.01 23.03
N PRO A 239 -12.12 -5.02 23.13
CA PRO A 239 -13.29 -4.95 24.01
C PRO A 239 -12.90 -4.78 25.47
N ALA A 240 -13.69 -4.02 26.23
CA ALA A 240 -13.32 -3.62 27.59
C ALA A 240 -13.09 -4.79 28.55
N GLU A 241 -13.82 -5.90 28.35
CA GLU A 241 -13.71 -7.10 29.20
C GLU A 241 -12.78 -8.18 28.63
N ALA A 242 -12.14 -7.94 27.48
CA ALA A 242 -11.13 -8.84 26.95
C ALA A 242 -9.78 -8.58 27.63
N GLU A 243 -9.07 -9.65 27.95
CA GLU A 243 -7.73 -9.55 28.52
C GLU A 243 -6.72 -9.12 27.46
N ASP A 244 -5.92 -8.12 27.80
CA ASP A 244 -4.98 -7.50 26.89
C ASP A 244 -3.67 -8.31 26.82
N GLN A 245 -3.53 -9.10 25.75
CA GLN A 245 -2.26 -9.69 25.32
C GLN A 245 -1.79 -9.08 24.01
N THR A 246 -2.19 -7.85 23.73
CA THR A 246 -1.79 -7.15 22.52
C THR A 246 -0.31 -6.77 22.55
N GLY A 247 0.18 -6.26 21.42
CA GLY A 247 1.54 -5.80 21.24
C GLY A 247 2.29 -6.56 20.15
N ASP A 248 3.41 -5.97 19.73
CA ASP A 248 4.31 -6.51 18.73
C ASP A 248 5.20 -7.60 19.32
N ARG A 249 4.61 -8.80 19.50
CA ARG A 249 5.29 -9.96 20.07
C ARG A 249 5.57 -11.03 19.01
N PRO A 250 6.56 -11.92 19.23
CA PRO A 250 6.94 -12.93 18.26
C PRO A 250 5.77 -13.82 17.81
N LEU A 251 5.76 -14.21 16.53
CA LEU A 251 4.73 -15.10 15.99
C LEU A 251 4.71 -16.46 16.69
N GLN A 252 5.86 -16.94 17.18
CA GLN A 252 5.97 -18.14 18.01
C GLN A 252 5.09 -18.06 19.28
N GLU A 253 5.09 -16.90 19.97
CA GLU A 253 4.25 -16.69 21.14
C GLU A 253 2.77 -16.63 20.76
N ARG A 254 2.43 -15.96 19.65
CA ARG A 254 1.04 -15.90 19.15
C ARG A 254 0.51 -17.27 18.76
N ALA A 255 1.34 -18.08 18.10
CA ALA A 255 1.03 -19.45 17.71
C ALA A 255 0.80 -20.34 18.94
N ARG A 256 1.59 -20.16 20.00
CA ARG A 256 1.40 -20.83 21.30
C ARG A 256 0.06 -20.46 21.95
N TRP A 257 -0.28 -19.17 22.02
CA TRP A 257 -1.60 -18.74 22.51
C TRP A 257 -2.74 -19.42 21.75
N LEU A 258 -2.64 -19.44 20.42
CA LEU A 258 -3.67 -20.03 19.56
C LEU A 258 -3.76 -21.55 19.73
N ARG A 259 -2.63 -22.27 19.74
CA ARG A 259 -2.59 -23.74 19.80
C ARG A 259 -3.32 -24.33 21.00
N HIS A 260 -3.33 -23.62 22.14
CA HIS A 260 -4.01 -24.08 23.34
C HIS A 260 -5.36 -23.39 23.60
N ALA A 261 -5.80 -22.47 22.73
CA ALA A 261 -7.13 -21.89 22.81
C ALA A 261 -8.18 -22.93 22.38
N ASP A 262 -9.35 -22.91 23.01
CA ASP A 262 -10.44 -23.83 22.65
C ASP A 262 -11.07 -23.41 21.31
N VAL A 263 -11.11 -22.10 21.05
CA VAL A 263 -11.61 -21.47 19.84
C VAL A 263 -10.83 -20.19 19.57
N PHE A 264 -10.66 -19.85 18.30
CA PHE A 264 -10.24 -18.52 17.85
C PHE A 264 -11.36 -17.82 17.09
N ILE A 265 -11.60 -16.54 17.40
CA ILE A 265 -12.55 -15.69 16.68
C ILE A 265 -11.78 -14.54 16.03
N GLY A 266 -11.82 -14.46 14.70
CA GLY A 266 -11.03 -13.48 13.97
C GLY A 266 -11.66 -13.00 12.68
N LEU A 267 -10.91 -12.13 12.02
CA LEU A 267 -11.28 -11.46 10.78
C LEU A 267 -10.63 -12.15 9.57
N SER A 268 -10.84 -11.61 8.37
CA SER A 268 -9.98 -11.95 7.21
C SER A 268 -8.59 -11.28 7.35
N SER A 269 -7.80 -11.78 8.32
CA SER A 269 -6.48 -11.28 8.71
C SER A 269 -5.50 -12.41 9.02
N GLY A 270 -4.21 -12.07 9.19
CA GLY A 270 -3.13 -13.06 9.36
C GLY A 270 -3.26 -13.97 10.58
N LEU A 271 -3.85 -13.51 11.69
CA LEU A 271 -4.02 -14.33 12.89
C LEU A 271 -5.01 -15.49 12.67
N SER A 272 -6.00 -15.33 11.78
CA SER A 272 -6.90 -16.42 11.39
C SER A 272 -6.16 -17.53 10.66
N TRP A 273 -5.23 -17.17 9.78
CA TRP A 273 -4.36 -18.13 9.09
C TRP A 273 -3.43 -18.84 10.07
N LEU A 274 -2.89 -18.12 11.05
CA LEU A 274 -2.04 -18.72 12.07
C LEU A 274 -2.82 -19.70 12.96
N ALA A 275 -4.04 -19.35 13.37
CA ALA A 275 -4.92 -20.20 14.16
C ALA A 275 -5.25 -21.50 13.40
N TRP A 276 -5.55 -21.38 12.10
CA TRP A 276 -5.75 -22.52 11.21
C TRP A 276 -4.49 -23.40 11.10
N ALA A 277 -3.31 -22.79 10.94
CA ALA A 277 -2.05 -23.52 10.83
C ALA A 277 -1.69 -24.33 12.09
N VAL A 278 -2.06 -23.84 13.28
CA VAL A 278 -1.82 -24.57 14.54
C VAL A 278 -2.97 -25.49 14.96
N GLY A 279 -4.02 -25.60 14.14
CA GLY A 279 -5.13 -26.53 14.34
C GLY A 279 -6.25 -26.05 15.26
N THR A 280 -6.28 -24.76 15.62
CA THR A 280 -7.35 -24.18 16.45
C THR A 280 -8.65 -24.05 15.65
N PRO A 281 -9.83 -24.38 16.20
CA PRO A 281 -11.11 -24.06 15.55
C PRO A 281 -11.25 -22.55 15.30
N VAL A 282 -11.46 -22.16 14.03
CA VAL A 282 -11.53 -20.73 13.65
C VAL A 282 -12.94 -20.32 13.26
N VAL A 283 -13.53 -19.42 14.05
CA VAL A 283 -14.71 -18.64 13.68
C VAL A 283 -14.26 -17.40 12.91
N LEU A 284 -14.54 -17.37 11.60
CA LEU A 284 -14.03 -16.33 10.70
C LEU A 284 -15.14 -15.38 10.26
N ILE A 285 -15.10 -14.15 10.79
CA ILE A 285 -16.05 -13.08 10.47
C ILE A 285 -15.50 -12.27 9.30
N SER A 286 -16.21 -12.31 8.17
CA SER A 286 -15.90 -11.44 7.02
C SER A 286 -17.11 -11.33 6.11
N GLY A 287 -17.54 -10.10 5.81
CA GLY A 287 -18.48 -9.82 4.73
C GLY A 287 -17.80 -9.28 3.48
N PHE A 288 -16.55 -8.82 3.62
CA PHE A 288 -15.80 -8.16 2.57
C PHE A 288 -15.18 -9.13 1.55
N THR A 289 -14.87 -10.34 1.99
CA THR A 289 -14.34 -11.42 1.15
C THR A 289 -15.38 -12.53 0.97
N HIS A 290 -15.36 -13.17 -0.20
CA HIS A 290 -16.16 -14.35 -0.48
C HIS A 290 -15.67 -15.55 0.35
N PRO A 291 -16.53 -16.51 0.77
CA PRO A 291 -16.13 -17.67 1.56
C PRO A 291 -15.02 -18.55 0.95
N THR A 292 -14.81 -18.48 -0.37
CA THR A 292 -13.74 -19.23 -1.05
C THR A 292 -12.38 -18.54 -0.98
N ASN A 293 -12.31 -17.30 -0.46
CA ASN A 293 -11.08 -16.50 -0.49
C ASN A 293 -10.03 -17.00 0.51
N GLU A 294 -10.46 -17.27 1.74
CA GLU A 294 -9.65 -17.85 2.80
C GLU A 294 -9.71 -19.38 2.80
N PHE A 295 -9.08 -20.02 3.78
CA PHE A 295 -9.24 -21.44 4.07
C PHE A 295 -10.68 -21.79 4.45
N ALA A 296 -11.07 -23.02 4.17
CA ALA A 296 -12.33 -23.61 4.58
C ALA A 296 -12.37 -23.79 6.10
N THR A 297 -13.41 -23.23 6.70
CA THR A 297 -13.82 -23.51 8.08
C THR A 297 -15.33 -23.69 8.11
N PRO A 298 -15.87 -24.70 8.82
CA PRO A 298 -17.32 -24.83 9.00
C PRO A 298 -17.91 -23.65 9.80
N TYR A 299 -17.06 -22.82 10.40
CA TYR A 299 -17.45 -21.69 11.24
C TYR A 299 -17.25 -20.33 10.54
N ARG A 300 -17.33 -20.30 9.21
CA ARG A 300 -17.28 -19.06 8.40
C ARG A 300 -18.57 -18.25 8.55
N ILE A 301 -18.46 -16.96 8.86
CA ILE A 301 -19.59 -16.04 9.06
C ILE A 301 -19.61 -14.94 8.00
N ILE A 302 -20.61 -15.00 7.13
CA ILE A 302 -20.93 -14.00 6.12
C ILE A 302 -22.44 -13.76 6.11
N ASN A 303 -22.87 -12.58 5.66
CA ASN A 303 -24.28 -12.28 5.41
C ASN A 303 -24.49 -11.97 3.92
N HIS A 304 -25.33 -12.76 3.25
CA HIS A 304 -25.61 -12.65 1.82
C HIS A 304 -26.77 -11.70 1.48
N HIS A 305 -27.48 -11.16 2.48
CA HIS A 305 -28.61 -10.25 2.27
C HIS A 305 -28.17 -8.78 2.10
N ALA A 306 -26.90 -8.49 2.36
CA ALA A 306 -26.30 -7.16 2.22
C ALA A 306 -25.17 -7.16 1.18
N CYS A 307 -24.60 -5.97 0.91
CA CYS A 307 -23.35 -5.87 0.15
C CYS A 307 -22.31 -6.86 0.70
N ASN A 308 -21.66 -7.64 -0.16
CA ASN A 308 -20.62 -8.57 0.27
C ASN A 308 -19.58 -8.83 -0.84
N SER A 309 -18.47 -9.49 -0.47
CA SER A 309 -17.45 -10.00 -1.40
C SER A 309 -16.77 -8.94 -2.28
N CYS A 310 -16.65 -7.70 -1.81
CA CYS A 310 -16.03 -6.59 -2.55
C CYS A 310 -14.58 -6.89 -2.97
N TRP A 311 -13.82 -7.67 -2.17
CA TRP A 311 -12.47 -8.10 -2.50
C TRP A 311 -12.39 -8.98 -3.76
N ASN A 312 -13.41 -9.82 -3.96
CA ASN A 312 -13.45 -10.82 -5.01
C ASN A 312 -14.08 -10.30 -6.31
N ASP A 313 -14.66 -9.10 -6.30
CA ASP A 313 -15.26 -8.50 -7.48
C ASP A 313 -14.19 -7.96 -8.43
N THR A 314 -14.09 -8.55 -9.61
CA THR A 314 -13.07 -8.18 -10.60
C THR A 314 -13.25 -6.78 -11.18
N HIS A 315 -14.44 -6.18 -11.05
CA HIS A 315 -14.70 -4.80 -11.46
C HIS A 315 -14.11 -3.78 -10.49
N HIS A 316 -13.71 -4.20 -9.29
CA HIS A 316 -13.15 -3.33 -8.27
C HIS A 316 -11.70 -3.71 -7.98
N ARG A 317 -10.80 -2.75 -8.18
CA ARG A 317 -9.41 -2.88 -7.78
C ARG A 317 -9.26 -2.45 -6.33
N PHE A 318 -8.69 -3.32 -5.49
CA PHE A 318 -8.38 -2.98 -4.11
C PHE A 318 -7.37 -1.83 -4.05
N ASP A 319 -7.65 -0.83 -3.23
CA ASP A 319 -6.75 0.29 -2.98
C ASP A 319 -6.07 0.09 -1.63
N HIS A 320 -4.78 -0.25 -1.66
CA HIS A 320 -3.96 -0.48 -0.47
C HIS A 320 -3.69 0.80 0.33
N THR A 321 -3.90 1.97 -0.27
CA THR A 321 -3.69 3.27 0.38
C THR A 321 -4.97 3.83 1.00
N ASP A 322 -6.14 3.35 0.57
CA ASP A 322 -7.43 3.75 1.13
C ASP A 322 -7.79 2.90 2.36
N ALA A 323 -7.47 3.44 3.53
CA ALA A 323 -7.78 2.79 4.80
C ALA A 323 -9.29 2.53 5.00
N LEU A 324 -10.16 3.29 4.30
CA LEU A 324 -11.63 3.19 4.33
C LEU A 324 -12.22 2.59 3.05
N TRP A 325 -11.44 1.80 2.30
CA TRP A 325 -11.85 1.23 1.02
C TRP A 325 -13.19 0.49 1.10
N CYS A 326 -14.20 1.01 0.39
CA CYS A 326 -15.53 0.44 0.29
C CYS A 326 -16.10 0.78 -1.10
N PRO A 327 -15.73 0.04 -2.16
CA PRO A 327 -15.85 0.52 -3.54
C PRO A 327 -17.28 0.82 -3.99
N ARG A 328 -18.28 0.22 -3.35
CA ARG A 328 -19.70 0.35 -3.71
C ARG A 328 -20.46 1.40 -2.90
N TRP A 329 -20.04 1.67 -1.66
CA TRP A 329 -20.85 2.40 -0.67
C TRP A 329 -20.06 3.37 0.23
N LYS A 330 -18.81 3.69 -0.14
CA LYS A 330 -17.99 4.67 0.60
C LYS A 330 -18.74 6.00 0.73
N ASP A 331 -18.66 6.61 1.91
CA ASP A 331 -19.30 7.89 2.25
C ASP A 331 -20.83 7.89 2.12
N THR A 332 -21.45 6.71 2.25
CA THR A 332 -22.91 6.54 2.30
C THR A 332 -23.34 5.92 3.63
N PRO A 333 -24.62 6.02 4.02
CA PRO A 333 -25.16 5.29 5.17
C PRO A 333 -25.01 3.76 5.11
N ARG A 334 -24.66 3.20 3.94
CA ARG A 334 -24.41 1.76 3.71
C ARG A 334 -22.92 1.39 3.73
N GLN A 335 -22.02 2.32 4.07
CA GLN A 335 -20.60 2.01 4.18
C GLN A 335 -20.36 0.88 5.19
N PHE A 336 -19.55 -0.09 4.78
CA PHE A 336 -19.26 -1.33 5.52
C PHE A 336 -20.50 -2.14 5.98
N GLU A 337 -21.64 -1.98 5.28
CA GLU A 337 -22.85 -2.76 5.54
C GLU A 337 -22.56 -4.26 5.57
N CYS A 338 -21.60 -4.72 4.76
CA CYS A 338 -21.12 -6.09 4.65
C CYS A 338 -20.80 -6.77 5.99
N THR A 339 -20.33 -6.02 6.99
CA THR A 339 -20.03 -6.56 8.32
C THR A 339 -20.90 -5.95 9.42
N ARG A 340 -21.50 -4.77 9.21
CA ARG A 340 -22.46 -4.17 10.16
C ARG A 340 -23.68 -5.06 10.40
N VAL A 341 -24.19 -5.71 9.36
CA VAL A 341 -25.37 -6.58 9.45
C VAL A 341 -25.11 -7.95 10.08
N ILE A 342 -23.84 -8.32 10.29
CA ILE A 342 -23.50 -9.54 11.01
C ILE A 342 -23.72 -9.25 12.50
N THR A 343 -24.74 -9.85 13.09
CA THR A 343 -25.13 -9.62 14.48
C THR A 343 -24.33 -10.49 15.44
N ALA A 344 -24.27 -10.09 16.71
CA ALA A 344 -23.71 -10.94 17.76
C ALA A 344 -24.44 -12.28 17.83
N ASP A 345 -25.77 -12.31 17.74
CA ASP A 345 -26.55 -13.57 17.74
C ASP A 345 -26.13 -14.54 16.62
N GLN A 346 -25.81 -14.02 15.43
CA GLN A 346 -25.30 -14.85 14.33
C GLN A 346 -23.97 -15.51 14.71
N VAL A 347 -23.08 -14.76 15.38
CA VAL A 347 -21.79 -15.25 15.86
C VAL A 347 -21.96 -16.21 17.04
N GLU A 348 -22.82 -15.92 18.01
CA GLU A 348 -23.16 -16.82 19.13
C GLU A 348 -23.70 -18.15 18.61
N ALA A 349 -24.64 -18.11 17.65
CA ALA A 349 -25.21 -19.30 17.04
C ALA A 349 -24.15 -20.13 16.32
N MET A 350 -23.14 -19.49 15.72
CA MET A 350 -22.02 -20.20 15.11
C MET A 350 -21.11 -20.86 16.15
N LEU A 351 -20.77 -20.15 17.24
CA LEU A 351 -19.97 -20.69 18.33
C LEU A 351 -20.60 -21.96 18.95
N ARG A 352 -21.93 -21.95 19.12
CA ARG A 352 -22.68 -23.12 19.65
C ARG A 352 -22.64 -24.35 18.74
N ARG A 353 -22.23 -24.23 17.47
CA ARG A 353 -22.04 -25.38 16.56
C ARG A 353 -20.71 -26.08 16.75
N ILE A 354 -19.76 -25.43 17.44
CA ILE A 354 -18.44 -26.03 17.71
C ILE A 354 -18.64 -27.18 18.71
N PRO A 355 -18.20 -28.41 18.38
CA PRO A 355 -18.31 -29.54 19.30
C PRO A 355 -17.65 -29.25 20.64
N GLY A 356 -18.37 -29.53 21.73
CA GLY A 356 -17.86 -29.32 23.10
C GLY A 356 -17.83 -27.87 23.59
N PHE A 357 -18.31 -26.91 22.79
CA PHE A 357 -18.29 -25.49 23.19
C PHE A 357 -19.04 -25.25 24.52
N GLY A 358 -18.31 -24.75 25.52
CA GLY A 358 -18.85 -24.42 26.84
C GLY A 358 -19.17 -25.64 27.72
N GLN A 359 -18.87 -26.86 27.26
CA GLN A 359 -19.17 -28.07 28.02
C GLN A 359 -18.32 -28.16 29.29
N GLY A 360 -18.96 -28.36 30.44
CA GLY A 360 -18.29 -28.47 31.74
C GLY A 360 -17.86 -27.14 32.36
N MET A 361 -18.17 -26.01 31.73
CA MET A 361 -17.90 -24.68 32.26
C MET A 361 -18.93 -24.25 33.30
N ARG A 362 -18.51 -23.41 34.26
CA ARG A 362 -19.41 -22.79 35.24
C ARG A 362 -19.86 -21.43 34.70
N PRO A 363 -21.14 -21.25 34.34
CA PRO A 363 -21.62 -19.99 33.81
C PRO A 363 -21.44 -18.85 34.81
N GLN A 364 -21.03 -17.68 34.32
CA GLN A 364 -20.97 -16.45 35.13
C GLN A 364 -22.19 -15.56 34.82
N PRO A 365 -22.77 -14.87 35.81
CA PRO A 365 -23.89 -13.98 35.58
C PRO A 365 -23.51 -12.85 34.61
N ARG A 366 -24.35 -12.62 33.57
CA ARG A 366 -24.19 -11.50 32.65
C ARG A 366 -24.35 -10.19 33.42
N ILE A 367 -23.32 -9.35 33.42
CA ILE A 367 -23.45 -7.95 33.84
C ILE A 367 -24.18 -7.21 32.70
N PRO A 368 -25.30 -6.51 32.95
CA PRO A 368 -25.98 -5.77 31.89
C PRO A 368 -25.07 -4.69 31.32
N THR A 369 -24.84 -4.71 30.00
CA THR A 369 -24.17 -3.61 29.29
C THR A 369 -25.01 -2.35 29.45
N ALA A 370 -24.41 -1.29 29.99
CA ALA A 370 -25.09 -0.02 30.23
C ALA A 370 -25.61 0.56 28.91
N ALA A 371 -26.92 0.76 28.84
CA ALA A 371 -27.60 1.38 27.72
C ALA A 371 -27.08 2.82 27.49
N THR A 372 -26.73 3.10 26.23
CA THR A 372 -26.78 4.41 25.55
C THR A 372 -26.24 5.65 26.29
N ARG A 373 -25.02 6.09 25.93
CA ARG A 373 -24.64 7.50 26.07
C ARG A 373 -25.08 8.28 24.83
N GLN A 374 -26.05 9.17 25.00
CA GLN A 374 -26.39 10.22 24.03
C GLN A 374 -25.25 11.26 23.94
N PRO A 375 -25.04 11.93 22.78
CA PRO A 375 -24.12 13.07 22.69
C PRO A 375 -24.76 14.35 23.27
N MET A 376 -24.05 15.02 24.17
CA MET A 376 -24.39 16.37 24.68
C MET A 376 -23.79 17.47 23.78
N PRO A 377 -24.41 18.67 23.70
CA PRO A 377 -23.99 19.74 22.81
C PRO A 377 -22.86 20.63 23.40
N HIS A 378 -21.99 21.14 22.53
CA HIS A 378 -20.89 22.04 22.84
C HIS A 378 -21.37 23.42 23.31
N ALA A 379 -20.82 23.89 24.45
CA ALA A 379 -20.89 25.28 24.88
C ALA A 379 -19.63 26.04 24.43
N ALA A 380 -19.83 27.22 23.84
CA ALA A 380 -18.79 28.15 23.42
C ALA A 380 -18.31 29.03 24.59
N ALA A 381 -17.00 29.29 24.66
CA ALA A 381 -16.45 30.40 25.41
C ALA A 381 -15.27 31.01 24.64
N HIS A 382 -15.43 32.28 24.26
CA HIS A 382 -14.38 33.13 23.73
C HIS A 382 -13.45 33.61 24.85
N ALA A 383 -12.15 33.67 24.56
CA ALA A 383 -11.22 34.59 25.23
C ALA A 383 -10.31 35.23 24.18
N ALA A 384 -10.28 36.56 24.20
CA ALA A 384 -9.52 37.41 23.30
C ALA A 384 -8.04 37.46 23.70
N GLY A 385 -7.14 37.45 22.72
CA GLY A 385 -5.72 37.76 22.88
C GLY A 385 -5.30 38.77 21.82
N GLU A 386 -4.56 39.80 22.25
CA GLU A 386 -4.05 40.93 21.43
C GLU A 386 -3.09 40.51 20.30
N PRO A 387 -2.93 41.34 19.25
CA PRO A 387 -2.15 40.99 18.06
C PRO A 387 -0.66 41.30 18.23
N PRO A 388 0.25 40.50 17.65
CA PRO A 388 1.64 40.93 17.49
C PRO A 388 1.79 41.87 16.28
N ARG A 389 2.70 42.84 16.42
CA ARG A 389 3.11 43.85 15.44
C ARG A 389 3.89 43.25 14.26
N PRO A 390 3.96 43.95 13.10
CA PRO A 390 4.40 43.37 11.85
C PRO A 390 5.92 43.19 11.81
N THR A 391 6.38 42.03 11.34
CA THR A 391 7.76 41.80 10.93
C THR A 391 7.87 41.79 9.41
N VAL A 392 8.94 42.44 8.94
CA VAL A 392 9.35 42.62 7.55
C VAL A 392 9.51 41.26 6.85
N GLU A 393 9.15 41.20 5.56
CA GLU A 393 9.26 40.01 4.70
C GLU A 393 10.67 39.40 4.75
N GLU A 394 10.78 38.22 5.37
CA GLU A 394 11.96 37.36 5.27
C GLU A 394 11.83 36.42 4.06
N PRO A 395 12.96 36.09 3.40
CA PRO A 395 12.99 35.07 2.35
C PRO A 395 12.50 33.72 2.92
N ILE A 396 11.73 32.96 2.13
CA ILE A 396 11.18 31.64 2.49
C ILE A 396 12.24 30.84 3.25
N ALA A 397 11.97 30.57 4.53
CA ALA A 397 12.89 29.83 5.39
C ALA A 397 13.18 28.45 4.77
N LEU A 398 14.45 28.03 4.81
CA LEU A 398 14.92 26.72 4.34
C LEU A 398 14.01 25.57 4.84
N ALA A 399 13.59 25.62 6.10
CA ALA A 399 12.67 24.67 6.71
C ALA A 399 11.29 24.61 6.01
N ALA A 400 10.79 25.72 5.47
CA ALA A 400 9.51 25.78 4.74
C ALA A 400 9.61 25.23 3.31
N LEU A 401 10.81 25.25 2.69
CA LEU A 401 11.04 24.61 1.39
C LEU A 401 11.25 23.10 1.52
N LEU A 402 11.87 22.67 2.62
CA LEU A 402 12.14 21.26 2.94
C LEU A 402 10.92 20.53 3.52
N SER A 403 10.00 21.25 4.17
CA SER A 403 8.74 20.69 4.69
C SER A 403 7.64 20.57 3.63
N ARG A 404 7.84 21.06 2.41
CA ARG A 404 6.93 20.80 1.29
C ARG A 404 7.07 19.34 0.86
N SER A 405 5.94 18.68 0.60
CA SER A 405 5.95 17.37 -0.06
C SER A 405 6.41 17.57 -1.51
N HIS A 406 7.52 16.93 -1.92
CA HIS A 406 7.97 16.91 -3.33
C HIS A 406 7.65 15.58 -4.01
N GLY A 407 6.52 14.98 -3.63
CA GLY A 407 6.08 13.66 -4.05
C GLY A 407 6.51 12.56 -3.07
N ASP A 408 5.65 11.56 -2.93
CA ASP A 408 5.93 10.34 -2.16
C ASP A 408 6.96 9.50 -2.90
N VAL A 409 7.87 8.88 -2.14
CA VAL A 409 8.86 7.93 -2.66
C VAL A 409 8.30 6.52 -2.52
N PRO A 410 7.69 5.93 -3.56
CA PRO A 410 7.36 4.53 -3.52
C PRO A 410 8.66 3.73 -3.43
N ARG A 411 8.79 2.96 -2.35
CA ARG A 411 9.81 1.92 -2.25
C ARG A 411 9.52 0.83 -3.26
N GLY A 412 10.56 0.21 -3.78
CA GLY A 412 10.47 -0.83 -4.80
C GLY A 412 9.91 -2.15 -4.29
N GLY A 413 9.68 -2.27 -2.97
CA GLY A 413 9.19 -3.46 -2.30
C GLY A 413 8.28 -4.30 -3.19
N LEU A 414 8.79 -5.46 -3.62
CA LEU A 414 8.22 -6.44 -4.56
C LEU A 414 6.97 -5.95 -5.31
N ALA A 415 7.11 -4.83 -6.03
CA ALA A 415 6.05 -4.37 -6.90
C ALA A 415 5.93 -5.36 -8.06
N VAL A 416 4.70 -5.72 -8.39
CA VAL A 416 4.35 -6.55 -9.55
C VAL A 416 5.10 -6.05 -10.78
N GLY A 417 5.96 -6.90 -11.37
CA GLY A 417 6.69 -6.60 -12.60
C GLY A 417 8.17 -6.24 -12.47
N VAL A 418 8.72 -6.13 -11.25
CA VAL A 418 10.12 -5.73 -11.04
C VAL A 418 10.98 -6.95 -10.68
N THR A 419 12.10 -7.18 -11.37
CA THR A 419 13.07 -8.21 -10.95
C THR A 419 13.62 -7.91 -9.56
N VAL A 420 13.95 -8.92 -8.73
CA VAL A 420 14.51 -8.69 -7.37
C VAL A 420 15.73 -7.77 -7.38
N ALA A 421 16.55 -7.83 -8.43
CA ALA A 421 17.66 -6.90 -8.62
C ALA A 421 17.20 -5.45 -8.82
N ALA A 422 16.22 -5.22 -9.70
CA ALA A 422 15.64 -3.90 -9.91
C ALA A 422 14.84 -3.39 -8.71
N GLY A 423 14.20 -4.29 -7.95
CA GLY A 423 13.49 -3.96 -6.70
C GLY A 423 14.45 -3.51 -5.60
N ARG A 424 15.57 -4.23 -5.42
CA ARG A 424 16.66 -3.82 -4.51
C ARG A 424 17.26 -2.48 -4.90
N LEU A 425 17.51 -2.26 -6.19
CA LEU A 425 18.00 -0.98 -6.68
C LEU A 425 16.97 0.15 -6.44
N MET A 426 15.67 -0.12 -6.60
CA MET A 426 14.63 0.85 -6.24
C MET A 426 14.58 1.14 -4.74
N ASP A 427 14.72 0.12 -3.88
CA ASP A 427 14.76 0.31 -2.43
C ASP A 427 16.02 1.07 -2.00
N GLN A 428 17.18 0.78 -2.62
CA GLN A 428 18.41 1.53 -2.42
C GLN A 428 18.23 2.99 -2.86
N ALA A 429 17.67 3.24 -4.03
CA ALA A 429 17.36 4.59 -4.49
C ALA A 429 16.41 5.31 -3.52
N ALA A 430 15.35 4.64 -3.05
CA ALA A 430 14.43 5.21 -2.07
C ALA A 430 15.09 5.49 -0.71
N ALA A 431 16.00 4.62 -0.27
CA ALA A 431 16.79 4.83 0.96
C ALA A 431 17.72 6.03 0.82
N GLN A 432 18.35 6.20 -0.34
CA GLN A 432 19.16 7.36 -0.69
C GLN A 432 18.33 8.65 -0.69
N ILE A 433 17.10 8.63 -1.23
CA ILE A 433 16.20 9.79 -1.13
C ILE A 433 15.86 10.08 0.33
N ALA A 434 15.51 9.07 1.13
CA ALA A 434 15.16 9.27 2.54
C ALA A 434 16.34 9.80 3.37
N GLU A 435 17.56 9.34 3.10
CA GLU A 435 18.78 9.88 3.71
C GLU A 435 19.05 11.30 3.25
N GLY A 436 18.83 11.59 1.97
CA GLY A 436 18.89 12.94 1.45
C GLY A 436 17.89 13.89 2.13
N ASP A 437 16.66 13.44 2.37
CA ASP A 437 15.61 14.19 3.07
C ASP A 437 16.02 14.47 4.54
N ARG A 438 16.64 13.50 5.21
CA ARG A 438 17.19 13.66 6.58
C ARG A 438 18.33 14.68 6.62
N ASN A 439 19.27 14.58 5.69
CA ASN A 439 20.40 15.51 5.60
C ASN A 439 19.91 16.93 5.29
N ALA A 440 18.94 17.06 4.38
CA ALA A 440 18.36 18.35 4.06
C ALA A 440 17.66 18.97 5.28
N THR A 441 16.85 18.19 6.01
CA THR A 441 16.18 18.62 7.25
C THR A 441 17.19 19.06 8.32
N SER A 442 18.34 18.39 8.39
CA SER A 442 19.45 18.74 9.29
C SER A 442 20.34 19.87 8.76
N SER A 443 19.93 20.54 7.67
CA SER A 443 20.68 21.60 6.96
C SER A 443 22.01 21.18 6.32
N ASP A 444 22.28 19.87 6.22
CA ASP A 444 23.38 19.34 5.41
C ASP A 444 22.96 19.22 3.94
N LEU A 445 23.03 20.36 3.23
CA LEU A 445 22.68 20.43 1.82
C LEU A 445 23.66 19.67 0.91
N ALA A 446 24.91 19.53 1.34
CA ALA A 446 25.94 18.81 0.57
C ALA A 446 25.69 17.31 0.63
N GLY A 447 25.47 16.76 1.83
CA GLY A 447 25.07 15.38 2.04
C GLY A 447 23.73 15.08 1.35
N ALA A 448 22.76 15.98 1.44
CA ALA A 448 21.49 15.81 0.73
C ALA A 448 21.67 15.66 -0.78
N LEU A 449 22.43 16.58 -1.40
CA LEU A 449 22.68 16.55 -2.84
C LEU A 449 23.46 15.30 -3.26
N GLN A 450 24.39 14.81 -2.43
CA GLN A 450 25.14 13.59 -2.70
C GLN A 450 24.22 12.36 -2.71
N ASN A 451 23.38 12.18 -1.69
CA ASN A 451 22.47 11.04 -1.61
C ASN A 451 21.44 11.07 -2.76
N TYR A 452 20.87 12.24 -3.08
CA TYR A 452 19.95 12.35 -4.23
C TYR A 452 20.62 12.03 -5.57
N LYS A 453 21.89 12.41 -5.77
CA LYS A 453 22.65 12.05 -6.98
C LYS A 453 22.84 10.53 -7.07
N GLN A 454 23.21 9.87 -5.98
CA GLN A 454 23.32 8.41 -5.93
C GLN A 454 21.98 7.74 -6.27
N SER A 455 20.86 8.25 -5.75
CA SER A 455 19.54 7.78 -6.13
C SER A 455 19.25 7.96 -7.63
N ILE A 456 19.60 9.11 -8.21
CA ILE A 456 19.39 9.37 -9.64
C ILE A 456 20.20 8.41 -10.50
N ASP A 457 21.46 8.12 -10.15
CA ASP A 457 22.30 7.22 -10.94
C ASP A 457 21.69 5.83 -11.01
N ILE A 458 21.18 5.32 -9.88
CA ILE A 458 20.45 4.05 -9.82
C ILE A 458 19.16 4.11 -10.66
N LEU A 459 18.35 5.15 -10.48
CA LEU A 459 17.05 5.26 -11.15
C LEU A 459 17.18 5.50 -12.66
N ARG A 460 18.26 6.14 -13.12
CA ARG A 460 18.60 6.27 -14.53
C ARG A 460 18.96 4.92 -15.12
N TYR A 461 19.79 4.14 -14.43
CA TYR A 461 20.10 2.78 -14.85
C TYR A 461 18.82 1.94 -15.00
N LEU A 462 17.92 1.99 -14.00
CA LEU A 462 16.65 1.28 -14.05
C LEU A 462 15.73 1.76 -15.18
N THR A 463 15.60 3.07 -15.37
CA THR A 463 14.77 3.65 -16.44
C THR A 463 15.34 3.38 -17.84
N GLN A 464 16.66 3.20 -17.97
CA GLN A 464 17.28 2.80 -19.24
C GLN A 464 17.05 1.32 -19.54
N ALA A 465 17.08 0.47 -18.50
CA ALA A 465 16.82 -0.96 -18.64
C ALA A 465 15.35 -1.29 -18.94
N ASP A 466 14.42 -0.49 -18.38
CA ASP A 466 12.99 -0.57 -18.68
C ASP A 466 12.39 0.84 -18.83
N PRO A 467 12.38 1.38 -20.07
CA PRO A 467 11.90 2.73 -20.36
C PRO A 467 10.41 2.96 -20.16
N ASP A 468 9.61 1.91 -19.99
CA ASP A 468 8.14 2.01 -19.86
C ASP A 468 7.65 1.73 -18.43
N HIS A 469 8.53 1.27 -17.54
CA HIS A 469 8.20 1.05 -16.14
C HIS A 469 7.88 2.36 -15.39
N ALA A 470 6.60 2.59 -15.15
CA ALA A 470 6.09 3.83 -14.55
C ALA A 470 6.69 4.14 -13.16
N GLY A 471 6.99 3.11 -12.36
CA GLY A 471 7.60 3.28 -11.04
C GLY A 471 9.02 3.83 -11.08
N PHE A 472 9.83 3.42 -12.07
CA PHE A 472 11.21 3.90 -12.22
C PHE A 472 11.22 5.37 -12.65
N GLN A 473 10.40 5.67 -13.66
CA GLN A 473 10.23 7.03 -14.16
C GLN A 473 9.74 7.97 -13.06
N ARG A 474 8.75 7.55 -12.27
CA ARG A 474 8.20 8.36 -11.18
C ARG A 474 9.25 8.64 -10.10
N ASN A 475 9.98 7.62 -9.65
CA ASN A 475 11.01 7.81 -8.63
C ASN A 475 12.14 8.72 -9.13
N LEU A 476 12.52 8.61 -10.40
CA LEU A 476 13.51 9.51 -11.00
C LEU A 476 13.00 10.97 -11.00
N ALA A 477 11.73 11.20 -11.34
CA ALA A 477 11.11 12.52 -11.27
C ALA A 477 11.10 13.08 -9.83
N VAL A 478 10.77 12.26 -8.83
CA VAL A 478 10.81 12.67 -7.41
C VAL A 478 12.23 13.02 -6.97
N ALA A 479 13.23 12.23 -7.33
CA ALA A 479 14.63 12.54 -7.01
C ALA A 479 15.11 13.84 -7.68
N LEU A 480 14.71 14.09 -8.94
CA LEU A 480 14.97 15.35 -9.63
C LEU A 480 14.31 16.54 -8.92
N ASN A 481 13.09 16.40 -8.40
CA ASN A 481 12.44 17.43 -7.60
C ASN A 481 13.25 17.74 -6.33
N ARG A 482 13.74 16.72 -5.62
CA ARG A 482 14.56 16.91 -4.41
C ARG A 482 15.87 17.65 -4.71
N ILE A 483 16.57 17.31 -5.79
CA ILE A 483 17.74 18.05 -6.25
C ILE A 483 17.37 19.50 -6.59
N GLY A 484 16.28 19.70 -7.32
CA GLY A 484 15.78 21.04 -7.66
C GLY A 484 15.57 21.91 -6.42
N ALA A 485 15.02 21.34 -5.35
CA ALA A 485 14.79 22.03 -4.09
C ALA A 485 16.10 22.46 -3.42
N VAL A 486 17.09 21.55 -3.33
CA VAL A 486 18.41 21.87 -2.77
C VAL A 486 19.11 22.96 -3.59
N LEU A 487 19.08 22.86 -4.92
CA LEU A 487 19.69 23.85 -5.82
C LEU A 487 19.01 25.22 -5.71
N PHE A 488 17.69 25.24 -5.54
CA PHE A 488 16.93 26.47 -5.32
C PHE A 488 17.36 27.18 -4.04
N VAL A 489 17.52 26.43 -2.93
CA VAL A 489 18.04 26.95 -1.66
C VAL A 489 19.44 27.52 -1.82
N GLN A 490 20.31 26.81 -2.54
CA GLN A 490 21.67 27.25 -2.85
C GLN A 490 21.73 28.45 -3.81
N ARG A 491 20.57 29.02 -4.20
CA ARG A 491 20.44 30.10 -5.20
C ARG A 491 20.96 29.73 -6.59
N ASN A 492 21.19 28.45 -6.86
CA ASN A 492 21.45 27.94 -8.19
C ASN A 492 20.13 27.75 -8.96
N LEU A 493 19.51 28.88 -9.31
CA LEU A 493 18.20 28.89 -9.96
C LEU A 493 18.23 28.21 -11.35
N GLN A 494 19.35 28.30 -12.07
CA GLN A 494 19.48 27.66 -13.37
C GLN A 494 19.49 26.12 -13.25
N GLY A 495 20.24 25.59 -12.29
CA GLY A 495 20.25 24.16 -11.99
C GLY A 495 18.91 23.65 -11.48
N ALA A 496 18.24 24.42 -10.60
CA ALA A 496 16.90 24.09 -10.12
C ALA A 496 15.87 24.06 -11.27
N ASN A 497 15.91 25.04 -12.18
CA ASN A 497 15.04 25.07 -13.36
C ASN A 497 15.27 23.84 -14.26
N ALA A 498 16.52 23.45 -14.51
CA ALA A 498 16.84 22.27 -15.30
C ALA A 498 16.29 20.98 -14.66
N ALA A 499 16.46 20.81 -13.33
CA ALA A 499 15.98 19.65 -12.61
C ALA A 499 14.44 19.55 -12.61
N TYR A 500 13.73 20.64 -12.30
CA TYR A 500 12.27 20.67 -12.31
C TYR A 500 11.69 20.52 -13.72
N SER A 501 12.32 21.08 -14.74
CA SER A 501 11.89 20.89 -16.14
C SER A 501 12.00 19.43 -16.57
N ALA A 502 13.08 18.74 -16.19
CA ALA A 502 13.23 17.31 -16.47
C ALA A 502 12.17 16.46 -15.75
N SER A 503 11.91 16.75 -14.48
CA SER A 503 10.86 16.08 -13.70
C SER A 503 9.45 16.31 -14.27
N LEU A 504 9.17 17.54 -14.73
CA LEU A 504 7.91 17.89 -15.36
C LEU A 504 7.68 17.10 -16.65
N ALA A 505 8.69 16.99 -17.51
CA ALA A 505 8.60 16.22 -18.75
C ALA A 505 8.27 14.74 -18.49
N MET A 506 8.89 14.13 -17.47
CA MET A 506 8.61 12.76 -17.06
C MET A 506 7.19 12.60 -16.51
N SER A 507 6.76 13.49 -15.61
CA SER A 507 5.42 13.46 -15.02
C SER A 507 4.32 13.67 -16.06
N HIS A 508 4.59 14.47 -17.09
CA HIS A 508 3.70 14.65 -18.23
C HIS A 508 3.55 13.37 -19.06
N LYS A 509 4.66 12.68 -19.38
CA LYS A 509 4.63 11.37 -20.06
C LYS A 509 3.84 10.34 -19.24
N LEU A 510 4.07 10.27 -17.94
CA LEU A 510 3.37 9.35 -17.03
C LEU A 510 1.86 9.61 -16.99
N THR A 511 1.45 10.87 -16.91
CA THR A 511 0.03 11.23 -16.90
C THR A 511 -0.65 10.94 -18.23
N ALA A 512 0.04 11.18 -19.36
CA ALA A 512 -0.49 10.90 -20.69
C ALA A 512 -0.68 9.38 -20.94
N THR A 513 0.24 8.55 -20.44
CA THR A 513 0.18 7.09 -20.58
C THR A 513 -0.77 6.43 -19.57
N HIS A 514 -1.06 7.08 -18.44
CA HIS A 514 -1.91 6.56 -17.38
C HIS A 514 -2.93 7.62 -16.90
N PRO A 515 -3.86 8.08 -17.77
CA PRO A 515 -4.74 9.22 -17.50
C PRO A 515 -5.68 9.00 -16.29
N GLY A 516 -6.00 7.74 -15.99
CA GLY A 516 -6.84 7.37 -14.84
C GLY A 516 -6.15 7.51 -13.48
N ASN A 517 -4.82 7.58 -13.42
CA ASN A 517 -4.08 7.52 -12.16
C ASN A 517 -4.07 8.90 -11.45
N PRO A 518 -4.75 9.05 -10.29
CA PRO A 518 -4.80 10.34 -9.58
C PRO A 518 -3.44 10.72 -8.97
N THR A 519 -2.59 9.75 -8.64
CA THR A 519 -1.26 9.99 -8.09
C THR A 519 -0.36 10.68 -9.10
N PHE A 520 -0.31 10.20 -10.35
CA PHE A 520 0.51 10.85 -11.39
C PHE A 520 0.01 12.25 -11.76
N ARG A 521 -1.31 12.46 -11.76
CA ARG A 521 -1.90 13.80 -11.93
C ARG A 521 -1.48 14.74 -10.79
N ARG A 522 -1.37 14.23 -9.56
CA ARG A 522 -0.90 14.98 -8.41
C ARG A 522 0.59 15.31 -8.53
N ASP A 523 1.43 14.35 -8.90
CA ASP A 523 2.86 14.53 -9.20
C ASP A 523 3.08 15.59 -10.29
N LEU A 524 2.29 15.53 -11.38
CA LEU A 524 2.33 16.53 -12.43
C LEU A 524 1.98 17.93 -11.91
N ALA A 525 0.94 18.05 -11.06
CA ALA A 525 0.57 19.31 -10.44
C ALA A 525 1.69 19.87 -9.56
N TRP A 526 2.39 19.03 -8.78
CA TRP A 526 3.54 19.47 -7.97
C TRP A 526 4.71 19.94 -8.84
N CYS A 527 5.03 19.23 -9.91
CA CYS A 527 6.09 19.63 -10.85
C CYS A 527 5.82 21.01 -11.44
N HIS A 528 4.58 21.31 -11.82
CA HIS A 528 4.19 22.65 -12.25
C HIS A 528 4.38 23.71 -11.15
N ALA A 529 4.02 23.42 -9.90
CA ALA A 529 4.19 24.36 -8.79
C ALA A 529 5.67 24.66 -8.50
N LEU A 530 6.52 23.63 -8.49
CA LEU A 530 7.96 23.76 -8.24
C LEU A 530 8.67 24.55 -9.36
N LEU A 531 8.32 24.26 -10.62
CA LEU A 531 8.84 25.00 -11.75
C LEU A 531 8.40 26.47 -11.72
N ALA A 532 7.15 26.75 -11.33
CA ALA A 532 6.67 28.12 -11.17
C ALA A 532 7.50 28.92 -10.15
N ASP A 533 7.87 28.30 -9.02
CA ASP A 533 8.65 28.97 -7.97
C ASP A 533 10.05 29.36 -8.43
N VAL A 534 10.74 28.49 -9.16
CA VAL A 534 12.05 28.82 -9.73
C VAL A 534 11.96 29.86 -10.84
N LEU A 535 10.93 29.79 -11.70
CA LEU A 535 10.71 30.79 -12.73
C LEU A 535 10.43 32.18 -12.14
N ALA A 536 9.62 32.25 -11.07
CA ALA A 536 9.36 33.49 -10.36
C ALA A 536 10.63 34.07 -9.73
N ALA A 537 11.47 33.22 -9.11
CA ALA A 537 12.76 33.65 -8.55
C ALA A 537 13.75 34.12 -9.63
N GLN A 538 13.61 33.64 -10.87
CA GLN A 538 14.37 34.12 -12.04
C GLN A 538 13.80 35.41 -12.66
N GLY A 539 12.69 35.95 -12.15
CA GLY A 539 12.00 37.10 -12.75
C GLY A 539 11.16 36.75 -13.99
N ARG A 540 11.01 35.46 -14.32
CA ARG A 540 10.26 34.98 -15.49
C ARG A 540 8.78 34.83 -15.15
N HIS A 541 8.15 35.93 -14.78
CA HIS A 541 6.81 35.97 -14.18
C HIS A 541 5.69 35.45 -15.09
N ALA A 542 5.77 35.71 -16.40
CA ALA A 542 4.75 35.23 -17.36
C ALA A 542 4.76 33.70 -17.46
N GLU A 543 5.96 33.10 -17.48
CA GLU A 543 6.11 31.65 -17.53
C GLU A 543 5.72 31.01 -16.19
N ALA A 544 6.09 31.63 -15.07
CA ALA A 544 5.66 31.20 -13.74
C ALA A 544 4.12 31.18 -13.61
N PHE A 545 3.44 32.18 -14.16
CA PHE A 545 1.99 32.24 -14.21
C PHE A 545 1.38 31.06 -14.99
N GLU A 546 1.89 30.73 -16.18
CA GLU A 546 1.39 29.60 -16.96
C GLU A 546 1.58 28.27 -16.20
N GLN A 547 2.71 28.10 -15.50
CA GLN A 547 2.90 26.92 -14.65
C GLN A 547 1.93 26.89 -13.46
N ARG A 548 1.66 28.02 -12.79
CA ARG A 548 0.64 28.11 -11.73
C ARG A 548 -0.77 27.84 -12.25
N ARG A 549 -1.08 28.27 -13.46
CA ARG A 549 -2.36 28.01 -14.12
C ARG A 549 -2.56 26.52 -14.38
N ASN A 550 -1.54 25.83 -14.90
CA ASN A 550 -1.57 24.38 -15.10
C ASN A 550 -1.70 23.62 -13.77
N ASN A 551 -0.97 24.03 -12.73
CA ASN A 551 -1.11 23.48 -11.38
C ASN A 551 -2.56 23.65 -10.86
N ALA A 552 -3.13 24.84 -10.91
CA ALA A 552 -4.49 25.10 -10.45
C ALA A 552 -5.53 24.28 -11.23
N ALA A 553 -5.39 24.17 -12.56
CA ALA A 553 -6.29 23.36 -13.38
C ALA A 553 -6.28 21.88 -12.98
N LEU A 554 -5.10 21.29 -12.78
CA LEU A 554 -4.97 19.90 -12.33
C LEU A 554 -5.52 19.71 -10.92
N MET A 555 -5.22 20.64 -10.01
CA MET A 555 -5.73 20.58 -8.63
C MET A 555 -7.26 20.72 -8.59
N THR A 556 -7.86 21.54 -9.45
CA THR A 556 -9.33 21.63 -9.58
C THR A 556 -9.91 20.30 -10.04
N GLN A 557 -9.32 19.66 -11.04
CA GLN A 557 -9.78 18.34 -11.51
C GLN A 557 -9.68 17.29 -10.39
N LEU A 558 -8.56 17.26 -9.66
CA LEU A 558 -8.35 16.32 -8.56
C LEU A 558 -9.36 16.57 -7.43
N ALA A 559 -9.51 17.81 -6.98
CA ALA A 559 -10.42 18.19 -5.91
C ALA A 559 -11.90 17.98 -6.26
N ASN A 560 -12.28 18.14 -7.52
CA ASN A 560 -13.64 17.83 -7.98
C ASN A 560 -13.90 16.31 -8.03
N ALA A 561 -12.87 15.50 -8.33
CA ALA A 561 -12.99 14.05 -8.32
C ALA A 561 -13.04 13.46 -6.89
N ALA A 562 -12.50 14.19 -5.90
CA ALA A 562 -12.51 13.81 -4.49
C ALA A 562 -12.93 15.01 -3.60
N PRO A 563 -14.21 15.42 -3.63
CA PRO A 563 -14.69 16.59 -2.87
C PRO A 563 -14.63 16.38 -1.35
N GLY A 564 -14.62 15.13 -0.89
CA GLY A 564 -14.52 14.75 0.52
C GLY A 564 -13.09 14.57 1.05
N ASP A 565 -12.05 14.98 0.32
CA ASP A 565 -10.63 14.90 0.74
C ASP A 565 -10.16 16.28 1.26
N PRO A 566 -10.12 16.52 2.60
CA PRO A 566 -9.78 17.83 3.14
C PRO A 566 -8.37 18.31 2.78
N PRO A 567 -7.30 17.48 2.83
CA PRO A 567 -5.98 17.85 2.31
C PRO A 567 -6.03 18.32 0.85
N LEU A 568 -6.83 17.69 0.01
CA LEU A 568 -6.94 18.06 -1.40
C LEU A 568 -7.71 19.37 -1.60
N GLN A 569 -8.76 19.62 -0.82
CA GLN A 569 -9.46 20.91 -0.83
C GLN A 569 -8.55 22.05 -0.35
N GLN A 570 -7.70 21.77 0.64
CA GLN A 570 -6.72 22.74 1.14
C GLN A 570 -5.64 23.03 0.10
N ALA A 571 -5.12 21.99 -0.55
CA ALA A 571 -4.16 22.14 -1.63
C ALA A 571 -4.76 22.92 -2.82
N LEU A 572 -6.04 22.71 -3.14
CA LEU A 572 -6.75 23.51 -4.15
C LEU A 572 -6.81 24.99 -3.77
N ALA A 573 -7.17 25.30 -2.52
CA ALA A 573 -7.20 26.68 -2.03
C ALA A 573 -5.81 27.34 -2.12
N ALA A 574 -4.76 26.63 -1.69
CA ALA A 574 -3.38 27.09 -1.79
C ALA A 574 -2.95 27.32 -3.26
N SER A 575 -3.32 26.43 -4.18
CA SER A 575 -3.05 26.60 -5.62
C SER A 575 -3.69 27.85 -6.21
N TYR A 576 -4.94 28.17 -5.84
CA TYR A 576 -5.58 29.42 -6.27
C TYR A 576 -4.94 30.66 -5.62
N GLN A 577 -4.46 30.57 -4.38
CA GLN A 577 -3.67 31.65 -3.78
C GLN A 577 -2.37 31.88 -4.56
N SER A 578 -1.61 30.82 -4.84
CA SER A 578 -0.35 30.94 -5.60
C SER A 578 -0.55 31.39 -7.04
N LEU A 579 -1.70 31.07 -7.66
CA LEU A 579 -2.07 31.62 -8.97
C LEU A 579 -2.30 33.14 -8.89
N GLY A 580 -2.91 33.62 -7.81
CA GLY A 580 -3.05 35.06 -7.54
C GLY A 580 -1.70 35.74 -7.32
N ASP A 581 -0.81 35.08 -6.58
CA ASP A 581 0.55 35.58 -6.33
C ASP A 581 1.34 35.74 -7.64
N ALA A 582 1.14 34.86 -8.62
CA ALA A 582 1.80 34.95 -9.92
C ALA A 582 1.23 36.06 -10.83
N LEU A 583 0.01 36.54 -10.58
CA LEU A 583 -0.63 37.62 -11.35
C LEU A 583 -0.19 39.01 -10.90
N VAL A 584 0.17 39.17 -9.63
CA VAL A 584 0.64 40.44 -9.04
C VAL A 584 1.87 41.02 -9.77
N PRO A 585 2.98 40.29 -10.00
CA PRO A 585 4.15 40.84 -10.69
C PRO A 585 3.89 41.12 -12.18
N LEU A 586 2.79 40.62 -12.75
CA LEU A 586 2.33 40.94 -14.10
C LEU A 586 1.46 42.21 -14.16
N GLY A 587 1.21 42.87 -13.02
CA GLY A 587 0.31 44.02 -12.91
C GLY A 587 -1.17 43.67 -13.08
N ASN A 588 -1.53 42.38 -13.16
CA ASN A 588 -2.91 41.92 -13.33
C ASN A 588 -3.60 41.77 -11.98
N PHE A 589 -3.83 42.91 -11.31
CA PHE A 589 -4.44 42.94 -9.98
C PHE A 589 -5.91 42.47 -9.98
N ASP A 590 -6.66 42.75 -11.04
CA ASP A 590 -8.04 42.26 -11.22
C ASP A 590 -8.12 40.74 -11.29
N GLY A 591 -7.21 40.12 -12.06
CA GLY A 591 -7.07 38.67 -12.11
C GLY A 591 -6.67 38.10 -10.74
N ALA A 592 -5.70 38.72 -10.08
CA ALA A 592 -5.23 38.29 -8.75
C ALA A 592 -6.38 38.31 -7.72
N LEU A 593 -7.17 39.39 -7.68
CA LEU A 593 -8.32 39.52 -6.79
C LEU A 593 -9.39 38.47 -7.10
N THR A 594 -9.64 38.16 -8.37
CA THR A 594 -10.58 37.12 -8.77
C THR A 594 -10.18 35.76 -8.19
N VAL A 595 -8.94 35.33 -8.38
CA VAL A 595 -8.49 34.00 -7.90
C VAL A 595 -8.28 33.96 -6.39
N TYR A 596 -7.87 35.07 -5.74
CA TYR A 596 -7.85 35.15 -4.29
C TYR A 596 -9.25 35.01 -3.68
N ARG A 597 -10.28 35.58 -4.31
CA ARG A 597 -11.67 35.41 -3.85
C ARG A 597 -12.16 33.96 -3.99
N ILE A 598 -11.76 33.26 -5.05
CA ILE A 598 -12.01 31.82 -5.20
C ILE A 598 -11.34 31.04 -4.06
N SER A 599 -10.05 31.30 -3.82
CA SER A 599 -9.28 30.68 -2.73
C SER A 599 -9.89 30.98 -1.35
N LEU A 600 -10.35 32.21 -1.12
CA LEU A 600 -11.02 32.61 0.12
C LEU A 600 -12.36 31.90 0.31
N GLY A 601 -13.14 31.72 -0.77
CA GLY A 601 -14.38 30.95 -0.74
C GLY A 601 -14.15 29.48 -0.38
N LEU A 602 -13.12 28.86 -0.96
CA LEU A 602 -12.69 27.50 -0.61
C LEU A 602 -12.24 27.41 0.86
N THR A 603 -11.43 28.37 1.30
CA THR A 603 -10.91 28.44 2.67
C THR A 603 -12.02 28.59 3.71
N LYS A 604 -13.03 29.44 3.45
CA LYS A 604 -14.19 29.60 4.33
C LYS A 604 -14.98 28.29 4.46
N ARG A 605 -15.26 27.61 3.34
CA ARG A 605 -15.91 26.29 3.37
C ARG A 605 -15.08 25.26 4.15
N GLY A 606 -13.76 25.31 4.02
CA GLY A 606 -12.84 24.46 4.78
C GLY A 606 -12.91 24.69 6.28
N LEU A 607 -12.94 25.95 6.72
CA LEU A 607 -13.11 26.34 8.13
C LEU A 607 -14.48 25.93 8.68
N ASP A 608 -15.55 26.14 7.92
CA ASP A 608 -16.91 25.76 8.33
C ASP A 608 -17.04 24.23 8.53
N ALA A 609 -16.33 23.44 7.71
CA ALA A 609 -16.37 21.98 7.78
C ALA A 609 -15.44 21.37 8.85
N ASN A 610 -14.34 22.04 9.22
CA ASN A 610 -13.27 21.46 10.06
C ASN A 610 -12.98 22.24 11.35
N GLY A 611 -13.70 23.32 11.65
CA GLY A 611 -13.51 24.12 12.87
C GLY A 611 -12.22 24.96 12.85
N GLN A 612 -11.59 25.15 14.01
CA GLN A 612 -10.37 25.96 14.18
C GLN A 612 -9.09 25.25 13.68
N ASP A 613 -9.12 24.67 12.49
CA ASP A 613 -7.95 24.08 11.86
C ASP A 613 -6.87 25.15 11.61
N ALA A 614 -5.66 24.92 12.10
CA ALA A 614 -4.56 25.89 12.05
C ALA A 614 -4.13 26.21 10.62
N ALA A 615 -4.23 25.25 9.70
CA ALA A 615 -3.77 25.40 8.34
C ALA A 615 -4.77 26.19 7.49
N TRP A 616 -6.07 25.95 7.67
CA TRP A 616 -7.14 26.77 7.09
C TRP A 616 -7.14 28.20 7.64
N ASN A 617 -6.88 28.38 8.94
CA ASN A 617 -6.73 29.71 9.55
C ASN A 617 -5.53 30.48 8.97
N GLY A 618 -4.39 29.80 8.79
CA GLY A 618 -3.21 30.39 8.16
C GLY A 618 -3.47 30.88 6.73
N LEU A 619 -4.17 30.06 5.92
CA LEU A 619 -4.59 30.44 4.57
C LEU A 619 -5.55 31.63 4.59
N TYR A 620 -6.52 31.63 5.49
CA TYR A 620 -7.49 32.72 5.63
C TYR A 620 -6.82 34.06 5.91
N THR A 621 -5.93 34.11 6.91
CA THR A 621 -5.19 35.33 7.27
C THR A 621 -4.28 35.80 6.15
N SER A 622 -3.55 34.88 5.50
CA SER A 622 -2.73 35.17 4.33
C SER A 622 -3.53 35.81 3.19
N LEU A 623 -4.70 35.23 2.86
CA LEU A 623 -5.56 35.71 1.78
C LEU A 623 -6.13 37.10 2.06
N LEU A 624 -6.55 37.40 3.28
CA LEU A 624 -7.04 38.74 3.62
C LEU A 624 -5.97 39.82 3.40
N GLN A 625 -4.74 39.53 3.80
CA GLN A 625 -3.62 40.44 3.60
C GLN A 625 -3.30 40.61 2.11
N LYS A 626 -3.24 39.51 1.34
CA LYS A 626 -2.99 39.54 -0.11
C LYS A 626 -4.08 40.29 -0.89
N ILE A 627 -5.35 40.07 -0.54
CA ILE A 627 -6.49 40.81 -1.13
C ILE A 627 -6.37 42.30 -0.83
N ARG A 628 -6.05 42.68 0.43
CA ARG A 628 -5.84 44.08 0.81
C ARG A 628 -4.71 44.72 -0.01
N THR A 629 -3.56 44.06 -0.11
CA THR A 629 -2.42 44.56 -0.89
C THR A 629 -2.76 44.71 -2.37
N ALA A 630 -3.44 43.73 -2.97
CA ALA A 630 -3.86 43.80 -4.37
C ALA A 630 -4.88 44.93 -4.63
N LEU A 631 -5.83 45.17 -3.72
CA LEU A 631 -6.77 46.30 -3.82
C LEU A 631 -6.06 47.66 -3.72
N LEU A 632 -5.06 47.79 -2.85
CA LEU A 632 -4.27 49.02 -2.73
C LEU A 632 -3.44 49.27 -4.01
N ALA A 633 -2.80 48.23 -4.54
CA ALA A 633 -2.05 48.31 -5.79
C ALA A 633 -2.95 48.64 -6.99
N GLN A 634 -4.14 48.03 -7.07
CA GLN A 634 -5.14 48.33 -8.09
C GLN A 634 -5.54 49.81 -8.09
N ARG A 635 -5.79 50.37 -6.89
CA ARG A 635 -6.16 51.78 -6.73
C ARG A 635 -5.02 52.73 -7.11
N GLN A 636 -3.76 52.33 -6.92
CA GLN A 636 -2.59 53.12 -7.30
C GLN A 636 -2.29 53.03 -8.80
N SER A 637 -2.69 51.95 -9.47
CA SER A 637 -2.54 51.75 -10.92
C SER A 637 -3.68 52.33 -11.77
N ALA A 638 -4.81 52.71 -11.15
CA ALA A 638 -5.91 53.34 -11.85
C ALA A 638 -5.51 54.77 -12.27
N PRO A 639 -5.75 55.20 -13.54
CA PRO A 639 -5.47 56.56 -13.94
C PRO A 639 -6.28 57.53 -13.06
N PRO A 640 -5.70 58.68 -12.66
CA PRO A 640 -6.43 59.67 -11.87
C PRO A 640 -7.69 60.08 -12.62
N SER A 641 -8.82 59.97 -11.94
CA SER A 641 -10.16 60.30 -12.44
C SER A 641 -10.31 61.77 -12.79
#